data_AF-A0A9W9CCC8-F1
#
_entry.id   AF-A0A9W9CCC8-F1
#
_cell.length_a   1.000
_cell.length_b   1.000
_cell.length_c   1.000
_cell.angle_alpha   90.00
_cell.angle_beta   90.00
_cell.angle_gamma   90.00
#
_symmetry.space_group_name_H-M   'P 1'
#
loop_
_entity.id
_entity.type
_entity.pdbx_description
1 polymer ?
#
loop_
_entity_poly.entity_id
_entity_poly.type
_entity_poly.pdbx_seq_one_letter_code
_entity_poly.pdbx_strand_id
1 'polypeptide(L)'
;MAVQEGPKVPYKRDDHDAQQFAIETPTHTTPSEPRHRNAPEDTRPMVGGRFEPVDLEDTPVVESGLPPEIWTIVQSAPASFPPQCFLDVSRNLLENPNLTASHLSRAELSYKSFTDASYNAEAAHPHELASIIKHLKPDHQPRLVPGGVPGYKLEWTVTRKLIPRNPKLDEALQQTCHLYTSTEQVVVPAKNSSSSSSSSKSDAERYLVLYIPHVSDADSIPFYHPKVRGVAIFYSYLNQPPPDTAPGTLSLYYDLFPRQPLENRMSRTALRMLEIIHKHARGRMQGYQKRVHHDVIIPQKTFQDTYTYLKGKYAKELIDNWVEQTPANKHVFEDLGIAAFLIELWTDMYGGMILKPDDRSSSTDSTDAEKVQLELQTLRRSMAQQASPGFVDIGCGNGLLVYILNKEGWKGWGFDARRRKTWGTFGEVYQQHVKEMLLVPGVLQNPEVDKETGSGSPPWHNGLLPKGTFIISNHADELTAWTPVLAYLSDSPFMAIPCCSHDFGGTRFRAPYRREHFPSATTNSAKQVSAYMSLCSYVAHLCAEMSFVPEKEHLRIPSTRNIAIIGRRRDGDEVKGSQEDRLKFVREVVEKEMGGETSIEQTKELDEDALKSLKVNKQRLMEDLHHTCQWGIGKRWGQAETETGMTRLALSDTDKQARDWFVKTTGDLGCKVTVDEMGNIFAVRPGLKNDKPPTFVGSHLDTQPTGGRYDGILGVHAGIEMLKVLNENWIETEYPVGVVNWTNEEGARFPLSMASSGVWAGSIPLSTAHNLREVHPGTATMAEELSRIGYLGSVPASHEAMPMAAHFELHIEQGPLLEITNKKVGIVTGVQAYKWLTINVKGRDTHTGTTDLVGRADALLAASKMILHSHRLATANSALSSTGILNLKPGSTNTVPGDVSFSLDIRAPADETVARVLALVKEDFPKIAAGENLGGLNDGGTPSLPCSIDIKEDFDSPATTFHPSCIDAVARAAHRVLGPDSRSLMMEMTSGAGHDSVYTSKRCPTSMIFVPCREGVSHNPEEFCNEEDCATGAEVLLHSVLRYDRMREVQRVSWKQEPYTL
;
A
#
# COMPACT_ATOMS: atom_id res chain seq x y z
N MET A 1 19.50 48.86 -38.72
CA MET A 1 18.43 49.17 -37.75
C MET A 1 17.25 48.27 -38.02
N ALA A 2 16.67 47.47 -37.14
CA ALA A 2 17.06 46.95 -35.84
C ALA A 2 16.35 45.57 -35.76
N VAL A 3 17.10 44.53 -35.44
CA VAL A 3 16.57 43.18 -35.15
C VAL A 3 16.13 43.22 -33.69
N GLN A 4 14.83 43.08 -33.42
CA GLN A 4 14.32 42.89 -32.07
C GLN A 4 14.31 41.40 -31.73
N GLU A 5 15.24 41.02 -30.85
CA GLU A 5 15.26 39.73 -30.16
C GLU A 5 14.06 39.65 -29.21
N GLY A 6 13.17 38.67 -29.44
CA GLY A 6 12.18 38.24 -28.44
C GLY A 6 12.85 37.38 -27.36
N PRO A 7 12.32 37.38 -26.12
CA PRO A 7 12.99 36.76 -24.98
C PRO A 7 13.04 35.24 -25.14
N LYS A 8 14.25 34.67 -25.04
CA LYS A 8 14.48 33.23 -24.86
C LYS A 8 13.79 32.79 -23.56
N VAL A 9 12.69 32.06 -23.69
CA VAL A 9 12.06 31.33 -22.59
C VAL A 9 13.06 30.28 -22.10
N PRO A 10 13.45 30.25 -20.80
CA PRO A 10 14.31 29.20 -20.29
C PRO A 10 13.52 27.89 -20.29
N TYR A 11 14.07 26.88 -20.95
CA TYR A 11 13.60 25.49 -20.89
C TYR A 11 13.54 25.09 -19.40
N LYS A 12 12.34 24.92 -18.84
CA LYS A 12 12.17 24.29 -17.53
C LYS A 12 12.73 22.87 -17.66
N ARG A 13 13.79 22.57 -16.91
CA ARG A 13 14.30 21.21 -16.74
C ARG A 13 13.33 20.47 -15.84
N ASP A 14 12.67 19.46 -16.38
CA ASP A 14 11.77 18.58 -15.63
C ASP A 14 12.58 17.75 -14.62
N ASP A 15 12.36 18.01 -13.32
CA ASP A 15 12.89 17.24 -12.18
C ASP A 15 12.14 15.90 -11.97
N HIS A 16 11.68 15.25 -13.04
CA HIS A 16 10.85 14.04 -12.95
C HIS A 16 11.60 12.70 -13.07
N ASP A 17 12.93 12.70 -13.15
CA ASP A 17 13.75 11.48 -13.19
C ASP A 17 14.25 10.98 -11.81
N ALA A 18 13.68 11.50 -10.71
CA ALA A 18 13.90 10.96 -9.38
C ALA A 18 13.07 9.67 -9.17
N GLN A 19 13.56 8.54 -9.69
CA GLN A 19 13.12 7.23 -9.20
C GLN A 19 13.40 7.14 -7.69
N GLN A 20 12.32 7.09 -6.91
CA GLN A 20 12.34 6.72 -5.49
C GLN A 20 13.00 5.34 -5.36
N PHE A 21 14.25 5.31 -4.91
CA PHE A 21 14.82 4.15 -4.24
C PHE A 21 14.23 4.09 -2.83
N ALA A 22 12.98 3.61 -2.74
CA ALA A 22 12.35 3.29 -1.47
C ALA A 22 13.03 2.03 -0.90
N ILE A 23 14.03 2.24 -0.03
CA ILE A 23 14.36 1.25 0.98
C ILE A 23 13.32 1.43 2.07
N GLU A 24 12.43 0.46 2.23
CA GLU A 24 11.46 0.34 3.31
C GLU A 24 12.11 0.73 4.65
N THR A 25 11.66 1.83 5.24
CA THR A 25 11.90 2.13 6.65
C THR A 25 10.79 1.44 7.45
N PRO A 26 11.09 0.52 8.37
CA PRO A 26 10.08 0.04 9.30
C PRO A 26 9.75 1.20 10.24
N THR A 27 8.54 1.74 10.14
CA THR A 27 7.98 2.61 11.17
C THR A 27 7.60 1.73 12.36
N HIS A 28 8.42 1.73 13.40
CA HIS A 28 8.07 1.16 14.70
C HIS A 28 6.97 2.00 15.34
N THR A 29 5.72 1.55 15.25
CA THR A 29 4.70 1.78 16.27
C THR A 29 4.65 0.52 17.14
N THR A 30 4.94 0.68 18.42
CA THR A 30 4.93 -0.38 19.44
C THR A 30 3.51 -0.80 19.81
N PRO A 31 3.18 -2.11 19.80
CA PRO A 31 2.18 -2.68 20.68
C PRO A 31 2.86 -3.37 21.87
N SER A 32 2.35 -3.06 23.06
CA SER A 32 2.72 -3.63 24.35
C SER A 32 2.06 -5.00 24.54
N GLU A 33 2.82 -6.03 24.90
CA GLU A 33 2.30 -7.25 25.56
C GLU A 33 3.44 -8.05 26.25
N PRO A 34 3.15 -9.07 27.09
CA PRO A 34 3.29 -8.97 28.55
C PRO A 34 4.63 -9.47 29.12
N ARG A 35 4.87 -9.04 30.36
CA ARG A 35 6.07 -9.25 31.18
C ARG A 35 6.43 -10.72 31.37
N HIS A 36 7.61 -11.11 30.89
CA HIS A 36 8.43 -12.15 31.52
C HIS A 36 9.68 -11.52 32.16
N ARG A 37 9.83 -11.79 33.46
CA ARG A 37 10.85 -11.26 34.37
C ARG A 37 12.24 -11.81 34.03
N ASN A 38 13.23 -10.93 33.86
CA ASN A 38 14.50 -10.88 34.62
C ASN A 38 15.61 -10.14 33.83
N ALA A 39 15.80 -8.84 34.11
CA ALA A 39 17.08 -8.10 34.19
C ALA A 39 16.79 -6.57 34.16
N PRO A 40 17.51 -5.72 34.93
CA PRO A 40 17.30 -4.27 34.89
C PRO A 40 18.16 -3.65 33.77
N GLU A 41 17.55 -3.12 32.72
CA GLU A 41 18.24 -2.24 31.76
C GLU A 41 17.53 -0.88 31.66
N ASP A 42 18.32 0.16 31.86
CA ASP A 42 18.00 1.58 31.93
C ASP A 42 17.51 2.08 30.55
N THR A 43 16.20 2.31 30.38
CA THR A 43 15.60 2.74 29.09
C THR A 43 15.70 4.25 28.91
N ARG A 44 16.92 4.77 28.81
CA ARG A 44 17.18 6.09 28.23
C ARG A 44 17.47 5.94 26.72
N PRO A 45 17.01 6.86 25.86
CA PRO A 45 17.43 6.87 24.45
C PRO A 45 18.95 6.97 24.38
N MET A 46 19.60 6.02 23.71
CA MET A 46 21.06 6.06 23.54
C MET A 46 21.45 7.31 22.74
N VAL A 47 22.24 8.20 23.35
CA VAL A 47 22.76 9.42 22.72
C VAL A 47 23.56 9.05 21.47
N GLY A 48 23.31 9.76 20.35
CA GLY A 48 23.87 9.40 19.03
C GLY A 48 23.14 8.25 18.32
N GLY A 49 22.00 7.82 18.86
CA GLY A 49 21.21 6.73 18.32
C GLY A 49 20.38 7.08 17.09
N ARG A 50 19.99 8.35 16.93
CA ARG A 50 19.41 8.92 15.70
C ARG A 50 20.40 9.90 15.10
N PHE A 51 20.31 10.15 13.80
CA PHE A 51 21.14 11.17 13.16
C PHE A 51 20.63 12.56 13.53
N GLU A 52 21.45 13.32 14.25
CA GLU A 52 21.13 14.66 14.72
C GLU A 52 22.38 15.54 14.51
N PRO A 53 22.41 16.46 13.52
CA PRO A 53 23.58 17.30 13.31
C PRO A 53 23.76 18.27 14.49
N VAL A 54 25.01 18.56 14.85
CA VAL A 54 25.36 19.50 15.92
C VAL A 54 25.62 20.90 15.37
N ASP A 55 25.36 21.91 16.20
CA ASP A 55 25.86 23.26 15.94
C ASP A 55 27.38 23.28 16.09
N LEU A 56 28.07 23.76 15.06
CA LEU A 56 29.53 23.81 14.99
C LEU A 56 30.12 24.94 15.84
N GLU A 57 29.33 25.97 16.19
CA GLU A 57 29.80 27.09 17.04
C GLU A 57 29.80 26.71 18.53
N ASP A 58 28.86 25.85 18.96
CA ASP A 58 28.61 25.55 20.37
C ASP A 58 29.10 24.16 20.84
N THR A 59 29.65 23.35 19.91
CA THR A 59 30.05 21.96 20.22
C THR A 59 31.57 21.81 20.18
N PRO A 60 32.21 21.32 21.26
CA PRO A 60 33.64 21.05 21.22
C PRO A 60 33.98 20.00 20.16
N VAL A 61 34.84 20.36 19.21
CA VAL A 61 35.24 19.51 18.09
C VAL A 61 36.45 18.69 18.50
N VAL A 62 36.39 17.38 18.31
CA VAL A 62 37.55 16.49 18.45
C VAL A 62 38.55 16.81 17.34
N GLU A 63 39.82 17.05 17.69
CA GLU A 63 40.87 17.39 16.71
C GLU A 63 41.00 16.30 15.64
N SER A 64 40.70 16.67 14.39
CA SER A 64 40.77 15.78 13.23
C SER A 64 42.20 15.52 12.78
N GLY A 65 43.16 16.39 13.14
CA GLY A 65 44.54 16.36 12.62
C GLY A 65 44.69 16.94 11.21
N LEU A 66 43.60 17.43 10.60
CA LEU A 66 43.65 18.15 9.33
C LEU A 66 44.03 19.63 9.57
N PRO A 67 44.90 20.22 8.73
CA PRO A 67 45.26 21.64 8.86
C PRO A 67 44.03 22.55 8.70
N PRO A 68 43.65 23.34 9.73
CA PRO A 68 42.44 24.17 9.70
C PRO A 68 42.50 25.30 8.67
N GLU A 69 43.70 25.73 8.27
CA GLU A 69 43.90 26.70 7.20
C GLU A 69 43.58 26.15 5.80
N ILE A 70 43.45 24.83 5.66
CA ILE A 70 43.09 24.15 4.40
C ILE A 70 41.68 23.55 4.49
N TRP A 71 41.37 22.87 5.60
CA TRP A 71 40.16 22.07 5.75
C TRP A 71 39.13 22.76 6.65
N THR A 72 37.95 23.03 6.09
CA THR A 72 36.81 23.61 6.83
C THR A 72 35.84 22.51 7.25
N ILE A 73 35.46 22.45 8.53
CA ILE A 73 34.38 21.57 9.00
C ILE A 73 33.03 22.09 8.51
N VAL A 74 32.18 21.21 7.99
CA VAL A 74 30.91 21.59 7.34
C VAL A 74 29.70 21.00 8.04
N GLN A 75 29.81 19.76 8.52
CA GLN A 75 28.76 19.05 9.26
C GLN A 75 29.37 18.10 10.28
N SER A 76 28.69 17.90 11.40
CA SER A 76 29.10 16.93 12.42
C SER A 76 27.86 16.38 13.14
N ALA A 77 27.93 15.14 13.60
CA ALA A 77 26.84 14.47 14.32
C ALA A 77 27.40 13.43 15.32
N PRO A 78 26.74 13.21 16.47
CA PRO A 78 27.07 12.12 17.36
C PRO A 78 26.69 10.78 16.73
N ALA A 79 27.46 9.75 17.05
CA ALA A 79 27.33 8.42 16.49
C ALA A 79 27.52 7.36 17.56
N SER A 80 26.65 6.35 17.55
CA SER A 80 26.63 5.31 18.57
C SER A 80 27.10 3.94 18.08
N PHE A 81 27.63 3.85 16.85
CA PHE A 81 28.00 2.57 16.22
C PHE A 81 29.49 2.27 16.38
N PRO A 82 29.92 1.01 16.52
CA PRO A 82 31.34 0.68 16.60
C PRO A 82 32.12 1.06 15.32
N PRO A 83 33.44 1.30 15.42
CA PRO A 83 34.30 1.61 14.26
C PRO A 83 34.17 0.68 13.06
N GLN A 84 34.01 -0.63 13.29
CA GLN A 84 33.86 -1.60 12.21
C GLN A 84 32.67 -1.29 11.30
N CYS A 85 31.56 -0.80 11.84
CA CYS A 85 30.38 -0.43 11.04
C CYS A 85 30.69 0.75 10.11
N PHE A 86 31.45 1.74 10.59
CA PHE A 86 31.90 2.87 9.78
C PHE A 86 32.86 2.43 8.67
N LEU A 87 33.82 1.56 8.98
CA LEU A 87 34.78 1.02 8.03
C LEU A 87 34.10 0.22 6.91
N ASP A 88 33.13 -0.63 7.25
CA ASP A 88 32.39 -1.43 6.27
C ASP A 88 31.55 -0.55 5.33
N VAL A 89 30.90 0.48 5.87
CA VAL A 89 30.15 1.45 5.06
C VAL A 89 31.08 2.26 4.17
N SER A 90 32.21 2.74 4.72
CA SER A 90 33.22 3.49 3.97
C SER A 90 33.76 2.67 2.80
N ARG A 91 34.04 1.38 3.01
CA ARG A 91 34.47 0.45 1.96
C ARG A 91 33.38 0.25 0.91
N ASN A 92 32.13 0.06 1.33
CA ASN A 92 31.00 -0.10 0.41
C ASN A 92 30.76 1.15 -0.47
N LEU A 93 30.96 2.34 0.08
CA LEU A 93 30.84 3.61 -0.65
C LEU A 93 31.93 3.82 -1.70
N LEU A 94 33.07 3.12 -1.63
CA LEU A 94 34.10 3.18 -2.67
C LEU A 94 33.57 2.66 -4.01
N GLU A 95 32.89 1.51 -3.97
CA GLU A 95 32.34 0.82 -5.14
C GLU A 95 30.94 1.33 -5.50
N ASN A 96 30.15 1.74 -4.52
CA ASN A 96 28.73 2.13 -4.68
C ASN A 96 28.50 3.61 -4.34
N PRO A 97 29.10 4.57 -5.08
CA PRO A 97 28.95 6.00 -4.78
C PRO A 97 27.52 6.48 -5.02
N ASN A 98 26.73 5.74 -5.80
CA ASN A 98 25.31 6.01 -6.04
C ASN A 98 24.46 5.99 -4.77
N LEU A 99 24.95 5.37 -3.68
CA LEU A 99 24.29 5.40 -2.38
C LEU A 99 24.26 6.79 -1.76
N THR A 100 25.26 7.64 -2.05
CA THR A 100 25.35 9.01 -1.52
C THR A 100 25.04 10.09 -2.57
N ALA A 101 25.11 9.76 -3.87
CA ALA A 101 24.76 10.66 -4.96
C ALA A 101 23.92 9.94 -6.03
N SER A 102 22.62 10.26 -6.09
CA SER A 102 21.67 9.63 -7.03
C SER A 102 22.02 9.83 -8.50
N HIS A 103 22.76 10.89 -8.83
CA HIS A 103 23.20 11.22 -10.20
C HIS A 103 24.34 10.31 -10.69
N LEU A 104 24.98 9.54 -9.81
CA LEU A 104 25.99 8.57 -10.16
C LEU A 104 25.38 7.20 -10.47
N SER A 105 25.94 6.55 -11.49
CA SER A 105 25.58 5.20 -11.89
C SER A 105 26.40 4.16 -11.12
N ARG A 106 27.73 4.32 -11.14
CA ARG A 106 28.72 3.41 -10.51
C ARG A 106 30.08 4.10 -10.31
N ALA A 107 31.02 3.42 -9.65
CA ALA A 107 32.44 3.76 -9.68
C ALA A 107 33.24 2.67 -10.42
N GLU A 108 34.25 3.06 -11.18
CA GLU A 108 35.24 2.13 -11.75
C GLU A 108 36.55 2.27 -10.99
N LEU A 109 36.99 1.19 -10.33
CA LEU A 109 38.21 1.22 -9.52
C LEU A 109 39.43 0.95 -10.39
N SER A 110 40.28 1.96 -10.57
CA SER A 110 41.52 1.86 -11.34
C SER A 110 42.68 1.29 -10.52
N TYR A 111 42.66 1.48 -9.20
CA TYR A 111 43.66 0.92 -8.29
C TYR A 111 43.03 0.61 -6.93
N LYS A 112 43.48 -0.49 -6.30
CA LYS A 112 43.04 -0.96 -4.98
C LYS A 112 44.23 -1.50 -4.20
N SER A 113 44.67 -0.80 -3.16
CA SER A 113 45.82 -1.26 -2.36
C SER A 113 45.56 -2.56 -1.59
N PHE A 114 44.31 -2.82 -1.20
CA PHE A 114 43.95 -4.00 -0.41
C PHE A 114 44.10 -5.34 -1.15
N THR A 115 44.30 -5.32 -2.47
CA THR A 115 44.61 -6.52 -3.27
C THR A 115 46.06 -6.54 -3.77
N ASP A 116 46.89 -5.57 -3.39
CA ASP A 116 48.24 -5.41 -3.90
C ASP A 116 49.27 -5.70 -2.81
N ALA A 117 49.95 -6.84 -2.92
CA ALA A 117 50.96 -7.28 -1.96
C ALA A 117 52.21 -6.37 -1.94
N SER A 118 52.40 -5.51 -2.95
CA SER A 118 53.50 -4.56 -3.03
C SER A 118 53.18 -3.18 -2.45
N TYR A 119 52.02 -3.03 -1.80
CA TYR A 119 51.59 -1.77 -1.22
C TYR A 119 52.54 -1.28 -0.11
N ASN A 120 53.00 -0.03 -0.25
CA ASN A 120 53.86 0.67 0.70
C ASN A 120 53.18 1.95 1.18
N ALA A 121 52.64 1.93 2.40
CA ALA A 121 51.95 3.07 2.99
C ALA A 121 52.84 4.31 3.24
N GLU A 122 54.17 4.15 3.29
CA GLU A 122 55.15 5.20 3.58
C GLU A 122 55.76 5.83 2.32
N ALA A 123 55.15 5.59 1.15
CA ALA A 123 55.64 6.10 -0.13
C ALA A 123 55.63 7.64 -0.20
N ALA A 124 56.74 8.24 -0.61
CA ALA A 124 56.85 9.69 -0.81
C ALA A 124 56.31 10.10 -2.18
N HIS A 125 56.35 9.19 -3.16
CA HIS A 125 55.87 9.42 -4.51
C HIS A 125 54.85 8.35 -4.95
N PRO A 126 53.87 8.68 -5.82
CA PRO A 126 52.82 7.72 -6.23
C PRO A 126 53.35 6.39 -6.77
N HIS A 127 54.46 6.39 -7.51
CA HIS A 127 55.04 5.18 -8.10
C HIS A 127 55.72 4.26 -7.06
N GLU A 128 55.99 4.75 -5.86
CA GLU A 128 56.54 3.97 -4.75
C GLU A 128 55.44 3.31 -3.91
N LEU A 129 54.19 3.76 -4.06
CA LEU A 129 53.05 3.28 -3.28
C LEU A 129 52.70 1.83 -3.60
N ALA A 130 52.90 1.39 -4.84
CA ALA A 130 52.83 -0.01 -5.25
C ALA A 130 53.45 -0.19 -6.64
N SER A 131 53.95 -1.41 -6.89
CA SER A 131 54.67 -1.74 -8.13
C SER A 131 53.83 -1.55 -9.41
N ILE A 132 52.50 -1.69 -9.33
CA ILE A 132 51.59 -1.54 -10.48
C ILE A 132 51.38 -0.07 -10.88
N ILE A 133 51.60 0.89 -9.98
CA ILE A 133 51.21 2.29 -10.19
C ILE A 133 52.01 2.96 -11.30
N LYS A 134 53.29 2.59 -11.47
CA LYS A 134 54.13 3.07 -12.58
C LYS A 134 53.59 2.73 -13.97
N HIS A 135 52.65 1.79 -14.05
CA HIS A 135 52.00 1.36 -15.28
C HIS A 135 50.59 1.97 -15.46
N LEU A 136 50.08 2.72 -14.49
CA LEU A 136 48.82 3.45 -14.61
C LEU A 136 49.03 4.76 -15.37
N LYS A 137 48.03 5.16 -16.16
CA LYS A 137 47.95 6.49 -16.78
C LYS A 137 48.15 7.57 -15.69
N PRO A 138 48.89 8.66 -15.95
CA PRO A 138 49.12 9.71 -14.96
C PRO A 138 47.84 10.18 -14.24
N ASP A 139 46.75 10.35 -14.97
CA ASP A 139 45.45 10.79 -14.41
C ASP A 139 44.77 9.75 -13.51
N HIS A 140 45.21 8.48 -13.56
CA HIS A 140 44.71 7.36 -12.76
C HIS A 140 45.67 7.00 -11.62
N GLN A 141 46.83 7.65 -11.54
CA GLN A 141 47.76 7.46 -10.43
C GLN A 141 47.18 8.10 -9.17
N PRO A 142 47.35 7.48 -7.98
CA PRO A 142 46.89 8.06 -6.74
C PRO A 142 47.51 9.44 -6.46
N ARG A 143 46.70 10.38 -5.99
CA ARG A 143 47.16 11.69 -5.49
C ARG A 143 47.46 11.59 -4.00
N LEU A 144 48.74 11.42 -3.66
CA LEU A 144 49.19 11.38 -2.26
C LEU A 144 49.05 12.75 -1.58
N VAL A 145 48.76 12.72 -0.28
CA VAL A 145 48.84 13.91 0.59
C VAL A 145 50.32 14.13 0.97
N PRO A 146 50.96 15.23 0.56
CA PRO A 146 52.37 15.48 0.87
C PRO A 146 52.64 15.45 2.38
N GLY A 147 53.59 14.62 2.82
CA GLY A 147 53.93 14.47 4.24
C GLY A 147 52.93 13.65 5.07
N GLY A 148 51.89 13.07 4.45
CA GLY A 148 50.85 12.33 5.14
C GLY A 148 49.91 13.20 5.96
N VAL A 149 49.12 12.57 6.84
CA VAL A 149 48.28 13.28 7.81
C VAL A 149 48.93 13.11 9.19
N PRO A 150 49.35 14.20 9.87
CA PRO A 150 50.05 14.11 11.15
C PRO A 150 49.27 13.30 12.20
N GLY A 151 49.94 12.36 12.87
CA GLY A 151 49.34 11.49 13.89
C GLY A 151 48.48 10.35 13.34
N TYR A 152 48.46 10.12 12.02
CA TYR A 152 47.75 9.01 11.38
C TYR A 152 48.67 8.13 10.55
N LYS A 153 48.32 6.84 10.49
CA LYS A 153 48.88 5.86 9.56
C LYS A 153 47.96 5.72 8.35
N LEU A 154 48.52 5.70 7.15
CA LEU A 154 47.78 5.41 5.92
C LEU A 154 47.48 3.90 5.83
N GLU A 155 46.22 3.52 5.82
CA GLU A 155 45.78 2.11 5.84
C GLU A 155 45.52 1.57 4.43
N TRP A 156 44.76 2.29 3.61
CA TRP A 156 44.54 1.92 2.22
C TRP A 156 44.37 3.11 1.29
N THR A 157 44.64 2.86 0.01
CA THR A 157 44.48 3.80 -1.10
C THR A 157 43.73 3.14 -2.24
N VAL A 158 42.73 3.85 -2.76
CA VAL A 158 41.92 3.43 -3.91
C VAL A 158 41.82 4.60 -4.89
N THR A 159 42.02 4.33 -6.17
CA THR A 159 41.72 5.32 -7.23
C THR A 159 40.48 4.87 -7.97
N ARG A 160 39.51 5.77 -8.14
CA ARG A 160 38.23 5.47 -8.80
C ARG A 160 37.80 6.53 -9.79
N LYS A 161 37.10 6.11 -10.84
CA LYS A 161 36.38 6.96 -11.78
C LYS A 161 34.89 6.94 -11.46
N LEU A 162 34.32 8.07 -11.08
CA LEU A 162 32.89 8.22 -10.85
C LEU A 162 32.17 8.36 -12.20
N ILE A 163 31.21 7.48 -12.46
CA ILE A 163 30.47 7.45 -13.73
C ILE A 163 29.06 8.05 -13.52
N PRO A 164 28.72 9.17 -14.19
CA PRO A 164 27.39 9.75 -14.12
C PRO A 164 26.34 8.87 -14.81
N ARG A 165 25.09 8.97 -14.36
CA ARG A 165 23.95 8.31 -15.03
C ARG A 165 23.66 8.86 -16.41
N ASN A 166 23.99 10.13 -16.66
CA ASN A 166 23.86 10.74 -17.96
C ASN A 166 25.20 11.36 -18.40
N PRO A 167 26.04 10.59 -19.09
CA PRO A 167 27.34 11.06 -19.60
C PRO A 167 27.25 12.21 -20.61
N LYS A 168 26.05 12.51 -21.15
CA LYS A 168 25.84 13.67 -22.03
C LYS A 168 25.62 14.98 -21.25
N LEU A 169 25.28 14.89 -19.97
CA LEU A 169 25.02 16.06 -19.12
C LEU A 169 26.17 16.36 -18.17
N ASP A 170 26.85 15.32 -17.67
CA ASP A 170 27.97 15.45 -16.74
C ASP A 170 29.13 14.56 -17.21
N GLU A 171 30.36 15.04 -16.99
CA GLU A 171 31.58 14.28 -17.26
C GLU A 171 31.92 13.32 -16.12
N ALA A 172 32.70 12.27 -16.42
CA ALA A 172 33.21 11.35 -15.41
C ALA A 172 34.37 11.98 -14.61
N LEU A 173 34.42 11.72 -13.31
CA LEU A 173 35.41 12.33 -12.40
C LEU A 173 36.35 11.28 -11.83
N GLN A 174 37.66 11.42 -12.09
CA GLN A 174 38.69 10.63 -11.39
C GLN A 174 38.85 11.12 -9.95
N GLN A 175 39.07 10.21 -9.00
CA GLN A 175 39.14 10.53 -7.58
C GLN A 175 40.04 9.52 -6.84
N THR A 176 40.96 10.04 -6.02
CA THR A 176 41.71 9.23 -5.06
C THR A 176 40.97 9.18 -3.73
N CYS A 177 40.92 8.00 -3.12
CA CYS A 177 40.31 7.73 -1.83
C CYS A 177 41.38 7.15 -0.89
N HIS A 178 41.61 7.78 0.26
CA HIS A 178 42.49 7.26 1.31
C HIS A 178 41.72 6.95 2.58
N LEU A 179 42.15 5.94 3.33
CA LEU A 179 41.81 5.81 4.75
C LEU A 179 43.06 5.96 5.60
N TYR A 180 42.97 6.85 6.57
CA TYR A 180 43.94 7.06 7.61
C TYR A 180 43.37 6.59 8.95
N THR A 181 44.20 5.94 9.78
CA THR A 181 43.83 5.44 11.11
C THR A 181 44.78 5.99 12.17
N SER A 182 44.26 6.28 13.35
CA SER A 182 45.05 6.72 14.50
C SER A 182 44.47 6.16 15.79
N THR A 183 45.36 5.71 16.68
CA THR A 183 45.05 5.28 18.05
C THR A 183 45.75 6.18 19.07
N GLU A 184 46.26 7.33 18.65
CA GLU A 184 46.86 8.31 19.55
C GLU A 184 45.80 8.89 20.50
N GLN A 185 46.19 9.15 21.75
CA GLN A 185 45.30 9.71 22.76
C GLN A 185 44.81 11.10 22.37
N VAL A 186 43.53 11.37 22.62
CA VAL A 186 42.90 12.64 22.26
C VAL A 186 42.50 13.40 23.52
N VAL A 187 42.62 14.72 23.47
CA VAL A 187 42.13 15.61 24.52
C VAL A 187 40.64 15.84 24.31
N VAL A 188 39.82 15.39 25.26
CA VAL A 188 38.38 15.65 25.25
C VAL A 188 38.12 16.99 25.94
N PRO A 189 37.54 18.01 25.28
CA PRO A 189 37.26 19.29 25.92
C PRO A 189 36.13 19.13 26.96
N ALA A 190 36.36 19.61 28.19
CA ALA A 190 35.33 19.62 29.23
C ALA A 190 34.25 20.67 28.90
N LYS A 191 32.97 20.30 28.88
CA LYS A 191 31.86 21.26 28.82
C LYS A 191 31.76 22.01 30.15
N ASN A 192 32.04 23.33 30.12
CA ASN A 192 31.77 24.33 31.15
C ASN A 192 31.87 23.87 32.62
N SER A 193 33.08 23.86 33.17
CA SER A 193 33.28 24.19 34.59
C SER A 193 34.25 25.36 34.70
N SER A 194 33.81 26.41 35.38
CA SER A 194 34.56 27.64 35.67
C SER A 194 35.67 27.42 36.72
N SER A 195 36.39 26.30 36.63
CA SER A 195 37.50 25.96 37.50
C SER A 195 38.59 25.29 36.68
N SER A 196 39.75 25.93 36.64
CA SER A 196 40.98 25.39 36.05
C SER A 196 41.35 24.05 36.67
N SER A 197 41.08 22.92 36.01
CA SER A 197 41.74 21.64 36.31
C SER A 197 41.52 20.57 35.22
N SER A 198 42.64 20.07 34.70
CA SER A 198 42.90 18.82 33.97
C SER A 198 42.07 18.46 32.73
N SER A 199 42.65 18.72 31.56
CA SER A 199 42.35 17.97 30.33
C SER A 199 42.71 16.49 30.52
N SER A 200 41.72 15.59 30.57
CA SER A 200 41.96 14.14 30.59
C SER A 200 42.25 13.64 29.18
N LYS A 201 43.40 12.99 28.98
CA LYS A 201 43.69 12.24 27.74
C LYS A 201 42.85 10.96 27.75
N SER A 202 42.04 10.74 26.72
CA SER A 202 41.28 9.49 26.53
C SER A 202 41.83 8.70 25.36
N ASP A 203 41.80 7.37 25.49
CA ASP A 203 42.07 6.46 24.39
C ASP A 203 40.90 6.55 23.38
N ALA A 204 41.23 6.97 22.16
CA ALA A 204 40.27 7.13 21.08
C ALA A 204 40.79 6.47 19.80
N GLU A 205 39.90 5.83 19.07
CA GLU A 205 40.15 5.38 17.70
C GLU A 205 39.65 6.45 16.73
N ARG A 206 40.51 6.90 15.84
CA ARG A 206 40.21 7.92 14.84
C ARG A 206 40.42 7.39 13.43
N TYR A 207 39.46 7.67 12.57
CA TYR A 207 39.40 7.20 11.19
C TYR A 207 39.11 8.38 10.28
N LEU A 208 39.92 8.56 9.25
CA LEU A 208 39.80 9.68 8.33
C LEU A 208 39.81 9.19 6.89
N VAL A 209 38.67 9.32 6.23
CA VAL A 209 38.52 8.97 4.81
C VAL A 209 38.63 10.24 3.97
N LEU A 210 39.65 10.33 3.14
CA LEU A 210 39.84 11.46 2.22
C LEU A 210 39.42 11.09 0.80
N TYR A 211 38.63 11.94 0.16
CA TYR A 211 38.25 11.87 -1.24
C TYR A 211 38.80 13.09 -1.98
N ILE A 212 39.77 12.85 -2.88
CA ILE A 212 40.51 13.89 -3.60
C ILE A 212 40.13 13.79 -5.09
N PRO A 213 39.25 14.66 -5.61
CA PRO A 213 38.95 14.69 -7.04
C PRO A 213 40.18 15.08 -7.86
N HIS A 214 40.35 14.47 -9.03
CA HIS A 214 41.49 14.66 -9.91
C HIS A 214 41.30 15.87 -10.84
N VAL A 215 40.98 17.02 -10.27
CA VAL A 215 40.82 18.28 -11.01
C VAL A 215 41.77 19.34 -10.44
N SER A 216 41.97 20.41 -11.21
CA SER A 216 42.78 21.57 -10.82
C SER A 216 41.95 22.82 -10.55
N ASP A 217 40.73 22.89 -11.06
CA ASP A 217 39.84 24.05 -11.01
C ASP A 217 38.39 23.65 -10.66
N ALA A 218 37.62 24.64 -10.17
CA ALA A 218 36.26 24.44 -9.68
C ALA A 218 35.21 24.22 -10.78
N ASP A 219 35.49 24.63 -12.02
CA ASP A 219 34.57 24.53 -13.15
C ASP A 219 34.63 23.14 -13.80
N SER A 220 35.76 22.44 -13.64
CA SER A 220 35.94 21.03 -13.99
C SER A 220 35.24 20.06 -13.03
N ILE A 221 34.60 20.53 -11.96
CA ILE A 221 33.82 19.66 -11.07
C ILE A 221 32.42 19.41 -11.65
N PRO A 222 32.04 18.15 -11.92
CA PRO A 222 30.70 17.81 -12.40
C PRO A 222 29.60 18.14 -11.39
N PHE A 223 28.36 18.31 -11.86
CA PHE A 223 27.25 18.75 -11.03
C PHE A 223 26.97 17.81 -9.85
N TYR A 224 27.21 16.51 -9.99
CA TYR A 224 26.94 15.52 -8.95
C TYR A 224 27.93 15.54 -7.78
N HIS A 225 29.04 16.28 -7.88
CA HIS A 225 30.08 16.36 -6.84
C HIS A 225 30.12 17.78 -6.26
N PRO A 226 30.38 17.97 -4.94
CA PRO A 226 30.59 19.31 -4.40
C PRO A 226 31.82 19.98 -5.03
N LYS A 227 31.75 21.31 -5.28
CA LYS A 227 32.85 22.10 -5.86
C LYS A 227 34.00 22.32 -4.86
N VAL A 228 34.78 21.27 -4.62
CA VAL A 228 35.86 21.22 -3.62
C VAL A 228 37.10 20.53 -4.17
N ARG A 229 38.26 20.87 -3.62
CA ARG A 229 39.54 20.19 -3.87
C ARG A 229 39.66 18.86 -3.13
N GLY A 230 38.89 18.68 -2.05
CA GLY A 230 38.83 17.45 -1.28
C GLY A 230 37.63 17.39 -0.34
N VAL A 231 37.16 16.18 -0.06
CA VAL A 231 36.16 15.87 0.98
C VAL A 231 36.82 14.95 2.00
N ALA A 232 36.72 15.26 3.28
CA ALA A 232 37.19 14.40 4.35
C ALA A 232 36.04 13.97 5.25
N ILE A 233 35.90 12.67 5.49
CA ILE A 233 34.96 12.13 6.47
C ILE A 233 35.79 11.65 7.65
N PHE A 234 35.56 12.25 8.80
CA PHE A 234 36.25 11.97 10.03
C PHE A 234 35.31 11.23 10.99
N TYR A 235 35.78 10.12 11.55
CA TYR A 235 35.09 9.36 12.57
C TYR A 235 36.00 9.17 13.77
N SER A 236 35.60 9.67 14.93
CA SER A 236 36.28 9.45 16.21
C SER A 236 35.42 8.58 17.10
N TYR A 237 36.01 7.62 17.81
CA TYR A 237 35.34 6.74 18.76
C TYR A 237 36.12 6.68 20.06
N LEU A 238 35.48 7.06 21.17
CA LEU A 238 36.03 7.01 22.52
C LEU A 238 35.74 5.65 23.14
N ASN A 239 36.78 4.97 23.62
CA ASN A 239 36.62 3.68 24.30
C ASN A 239 35.86 3.82 25.64
N GLN A 240 36.00 4.98 26.29
CA GLN A 240 35.31 5.35 27.52
C GLN A 240 34.73 6.75 27.36
N PRO A 241 33.51 6.90 26.80
CA PRO A 241 32.89 8.22 26.66
C PRO A 241 32.43 8.75 28.02
N PRO A 242 32.43 10.08 28.22
CA PRO A 242 31.77 10.71 29.37
C PRO A 242 30.29 10.31 29.48
N PRO A 243 29.71 10.29 30.70
CA PRO A 243 28.28 10.06 30.90
C PRO A 243 27.44 11.00 30.02
N ASP A 244 26.33 10.50 29.48
CA ASP A 244 25.38 11.23 28.63
C ASP A 244 25.97 11.78 27.30
N THR A 245 27.07 11.21 26.81
CA THR A 245 27.63 11.51 25.48
C THR A 245 27.66 10.26 24.57
N ALA A 246 27.60 10.47 23.27
CA ALA A 246 27.75 9.38 22.31
C ALA A 246 29.20 8.89 22.29
N PRO A 247 29.45 7.57 22.11
CA PRO A 247 30.80 7.03 22.06
C PRO A 247 31.56 7.50 20.81
N GLY A 248 30.88 7.89 19.73
CA GLY A 248 31.50 8.37 18.51
C GLY A 248 31.02 9.73 18.04
N THR A 249 31.85 10.39 17.23
CA THR A 249 31.52 11.62 16.49
C THR A 249 31.88 11.41 15.03
N LEU A 250 30.93 11.70 14.14
CA LEU A 250 31.08 11.63 12.69
C LEU A 250 31.02 13.05 12.12
N SER A 251 32.06 13.48 11.43
CA SER A 251 32.19 14.83 10.88
C SER A 251 32.64 14.81 9.42
N LEU A 252 32.30 15.88 8.69
CA LEU A 252 32.68 16.05 7.29
C LEU A 252 33.31 17.43 7.06
N TYR A 253 34.47 17.43 6.41
CA TYR A 253 35.27 18.60 6.09
C TYR A 253 35.43 18.76 4.57
N TYR A 254 35.60 20.00 4.12
CA TYR A 254 35.94 20.35 2.74
C TYR A 254 37.26 21.12 2.66
N ASP A 255 38.10 20.78 1.67
CA ASP A 255 39.18 21.63 1.16
C ASP A 255 38.61 22.44 -0.01
N LEU A 256 38.42 23.74 0.17
CA LEU A 256 37.77 24.62 -0.80
C LEU A 256 38.76 25.10 -1.87
N PHE A 257 38.26 25.35 -3.09
CA PHE A 257 39.07 26.05 -4.09
C PHE A 257 39.35 27.50 -3.64
N PRO A 258 40.53 28.06 -3.97
CA PRO A 258 40.80 29.47 -3.72
C PRO A 258 39.69 30.35 -4.32
N ARG A 259 39.07 31.21 -3.50
CA ARG A 259 37.94 32.10 -3.85
C ARG A 259 36.56 31.45 -4.00
N GLN A 260 36.40 30.15 -3.73
CA GLN A 260 35.09 29.49 -3.71
C GLN A 260 34.50 29.53 -2.29
N PRO A 261 33.39 30.26 -2.02
CA PRO A 261 32.75 30.24 -0.71
C PRO A 261 32.00 28.92 -0.46
N LEU A 262 31.75 28.62 0.81
CA LEU A 262 30.88 27.51 1.19
C LEU A 262 29.41 27.86 0.86
N GLU A 263 28.87 27.24 -0.18
CA GLU A 263 27.49 27.48 -0.63
C GLU A 263 26.48 26.57 0.10
N ASN A 264 25.22 27.04 0.21
CA ASN A 264 24.11 26.27 0.81
C ASN A 264 23.94 24.86 0.21
N ARG A 265 24.20 24.70 -1.09
CA ARG A 265 24.14 23.40 -1.75
C ARG A 265 25.18 22.43 -1.20
N MET A 266 26.41 22.90 -0.98
CA MET A 266 27.52 22.11 -0.45
C MET A 266 27.21 21.64 0.97
N SER A 267 26.65 22.51 1.81
CA SER A 267 26.22 22.14 3.17
C SER A 267 25.11 21.08 3.17
N ARG A 268 24.11 21.21 2.28
CA ARG A 268 23.07 20.17 2.12
C ARG A 268 23.63 18.85 1.62
N THR A 269 24.59 18.89 0.69
CA THR A 269 25.28 17.68 0.20
C THR A 269 26.07 17.01 1.32
N ALA A 270 26.81 17.77 2.14
CA ALA A 270 27.52 17.26 3.30
C ALA A 270 26.57 16.60 4.31
N LEU A 271 25.46 17.28 4.65
CA LEU A 271 24.46 16.78 5.60
C LEU A 271 23.88 15.44 5.15
N ARG A 272 23.46 15.38 3.87
CA ARG A 272 22.86 14.18 3.31
C ARG A 272 23.85 13.01 3.24
N MET A 273 25.12 13.29 2.92
CA MET A 273 26.17 12.27 2.90
C MET A 273 26.39 11.69 4.31
N LEU A 274 26.46 12.56 5.32
CA LEU A 274 26.64 12.17 6.73
C LEU A 274 25.46 11.33 7.25
N GLU A 275 24.23 11.75 6.93
CA GLU A 275 22.99 11.04 7.28
C GLU A 275 22.96 9.62 6.68
N ILE A 276 23.35 9.49 5.42
CA ILE A 276 23.41 8.19 4.73
C ILE A 276 24.48 7.29 5.38
N ILE A 277 25.68 7.81 5.66
CA ILE A 277 26.72 7.04 6.33
C ILE A 277 26.24 6.56 7.70
N HIS A 278 25.64 7.45 8.50
CA HIS A 278 25.08 7.13 9.82
C HIS A 278 24.00 6.06 9.73
N LYS A 279 23.03 6.23 8.82
CA LYS A 279 21.94 5.27 8.58
C LYS A 279 22.48 3.88 8.20
N HIS A 280 23.43 3.82 7.28
CA HIS A 280 24.00 2.55 6.83
C HIS A 280 24.85 1.88 7.92
N ALA A 281 25.61 2.65 8.71
CA ALA A 281 26.42 2.11 9.81
C ALA A 281 25.54 1.56 10.94
N ARG A 282 24.44 2.27 11.27
CA ARG A 282 23.43 1.75 12.21
C ARG A 282 22.71 0.51 11.69
N GLY A 283 22.32 0.49 10.42
CA GLY A 283 21.70 -0.69 9.81
C GLY A 283 22.60 -1.92 9.94
N ARG A 284 23.90 -1.77 9.69
CA ARG A 284 24.91 -2.83 9.90
C ARG A 284 24.97 -3.28 11.36
N MET A 285 25.04 -2.35 12.30
CA MET A 285 25.04 -2.65 13.74
C MET A 285 23.78 -3.42 14.17
N GLN A 286 22.64 -3.17 13.55
CA GLN A 286 21.36 -3.85 13.79
C GLN A 286 21.20 -5.18 13.02
N GLY A 287 22.24 -5.64 12.31
CA GLY A 287 22.22 -6.92 11.59
C GLY A 287 21.53 -6.87 10.22
N TYR A 288 21.45 -5.69 9.57
CA TYR A 288 20.89 -5.58 8.22
C TYR A 288 21.65 -6.48 7.22
N GLN A 289 20.90 -7.35 6.54
CA GLN A 289 21.38 -8.16 5.43
C GLN A 289 20.72 -7.71 4.12
N LYS A 290 21.54 -7.54 3.07
CA LYS A 290 21.06 -7.18 1.73
C LYS A 290 20.23 -8.35 1.18
N ARG A 291 18.94 -8.12 0.92
CA ARG A 291 18.01 -9.16 0.42
C ARG A 291 18.01 -9.33 -1.09
N VAL A 292 18.48 -8.31 -1.82
CA VAL A 292 18.44 -8.28 -3.28
C VAL A 292 19.87 -8.27 -3.82
N HIS A 293 20.21 -9.30 -4.58
CA HIS A 293 21.50 -9.44 -5.23
C HIS A 293 21.31 -9.16 -6.72
N HIS A 294 21.92 -8.07 -7.18
CA HIS A 294 21.97 -7.73 -8.60
C HIS A 294 23.34 -8.15 -9.15
N ASP A 295 23.42 -8.21 -10.47
CA ASP A 295 24.66 -8.39 -11.22
C ASP A 295 25.30 -9.77 -10.96
N VAL A 296 24.46 -10.80 -10.82
CA VAL A 296 24.86 -12.17 -10.48
C VAL A 296 25.32 -12.94 -11.72
N ILE A 297 24.64 -12.73 -12.85
CA ILE A 297 24.93 -13.37 -14.14
C ILE A 297 25.74 -12.41 -15.02
N ILE A 298 25.26 -11.19 -15.16
CA ILE A 298 25.92 -10.16 -15.99
C ILE A 298 26.52 -9.08 -15.08
N PRO A 299 27.82 -8.79 -15.17
CA PRO A 299 28.44 -7.74 -14.36
C PRO A 299 27.79 -6.36 -14.57
N GLN A 300 27.69 -5.59 -13.47
CA GLN A 300 27.04 -4.28 -13.44
C GLN A 300 27.51 -3.34 -14.55
N LYS A 301 28.83 -3.27 -14.75
CA LYS A 301 29.47 -2.40 -15.76
C LYS A 301 28.98 -2.76 -17.16
N THR A 302 29.09 -4.04 -17.52
CA THR A 302 28.73 -4.57 -18.82
C THR A 302 27.25 -4.31 -19.16
N PHE A 303 26.35 -4.58 -18.21
CA PHE A 303 24.93 -4.29 -18.38
C PHE A 303 24.66 -2.80 -18.57
N GLN A 304 25.20 -1.95 -17.70
CA GLN A 304 24.94 -0.50 -17.71
C GLN A 304 25.49 0.18 -18.98
N ASP A 305 26.62 -0.29 -19.51
CA ASP A 305 27.20 0.26 -20.74
C ASP A 305 26.30 -0.01 -21.94
N THR A 306 25.85 -1.25 -22.10
CA THR A 306 24.90 -1.62 -23.16
C THR A 306 23.55 -0.92 -22.97
N TYR A 307 23.01 -0.85 -21.74
CA TYR A 307 21.77 -0.13 -21.46
C TYR A 307 21.87 1.36 -21.82
N THR A 308 22.98 2.02 -21.47
CA THR A 308 23.20 3.44 -21.77
C THR A 308 23.28 3.69 -23.28
N TYR A 309 23.96 2.80 -24.00
CA TYR A 309 24.01 2.83 -25.46
C TYR A 309 22.60 2.67 -26.07
N LEU A 310 21.84 1.64 -25.66
CA LEU A 310 20.49 1.40 -26.18
C LEU A 310 19.54 2.57 -25.84
N LYS A 311 19.57 3.07 -24.60
CA LYS A 311 18.79 4.23 -24.17
C LYS A 311 19.13 5.47 -25.01
N GLY A 312 20.41 5.72 -25.25
CA GLY A 312 20.88 6.85 -26.05
C GLY A 312 20.49 6.76 -27.53
N LYS A 313 20.37 5.53 -28.06
CA LYS A 313 20.04 5.25 -29.47
C LYS A 313 18.54 5.22 -29.74
N TYR A 314 17.75 4.62 -28.86
CA TYR A 314 16.35 4.29 -29.15
C TYR A 314 15.31 5.04 -28.31
N ALA A 315 15.62 5.41 -27.06
CA ALA A 315 14.57 5.80 -26.11
C ALA A 315 13.73 6.99 -26.59
N LYS A 316 14.36 8.04 -27.11
CA LYS A 316 13.67 9.26 -27.56
C LYS A 316 12.66 8.94 -28.68
N GLU A 317 13.12 8.27 -29.74
CA GLU A 317 12.27 7.92 -30.89
C GLU A 317 11.10 7.01 -30.48
N LEU A 318 11.35 6.03 -29.61
CA LEU A 318 10.32 5.10 -29.17
C LEU A 318 9.27 5.74 -28.24
N ILE A 319 9.69 6.69 -27.40
CA ILE A 319 8.78 7.45 -26.52
C ILE A 319 7.94 8.43 -27.34
N ASP A 320 8.56 9.19 -28.24
CA ASP A 320 7.88 10.21 -29.06
C ASP A 320 6.83 9.56 -29.99
N ASN A 321 7.05 8.33 -30.43
CA ASN A 321 6.15 7.57 -31.31
C ASN A 321 5.26 6.55 -30.58
N TRP A 322 5.12 6.64 -29.26
CA TRP A 322 4.35 5.67 -28.48
C TRP A 322 2.84 5.82 -28.73
N VAL A 323 2.18 4.72 -29.11
CA VAL A 323 0.75 4.71 -29.51
C VAL A 323 -0.15 3.86 -28.62
N GLU A 324 0.40 3.17 -27.61
CA GLU A 324 -0.39 2.44 -26.62
C GLU A 324 -0.93 3.38 -25.54
N GLN A 325 -2.01 2.96 -24.87
CA GLN A 325 -2.58 3.71 -23.74
C GLN A 325 -1.70 3.67 -22.49
N THR A 326 -0.71 2.78 -22.46
CA THR A 326 0.18 2.61 -21.31
C THR A 326 1.30 3.66 -21.28
N PRO A 327 1.92 3.94 -20.11
CA PRO A 327 2.96 4.95 -20.00
C PRO A 327 4.24 4.59 -20.79
N ALA A 328 4.58 5.40 -21.80
CA ALA A 328 5.71 5.17 -22.70
C ALA A 328 7.05 4.97 -21.96
N ASN A 329 7.39 5.89 -21.05
CA ASN A 329 8.66 5.87 -20.32
C ASN A 329 8.86 4.55 -19.55
N LYS A 330 7.79 4.01 -18.94
CA LYS A 330 7.89 2.79 -18.16
C LYS A 330 8.24 1.59 -19.06
N HIS A 331 7.46 1.36 -20.11
CA HIS A 331 7.62 0.20 -20.98
C HIS A 331 8.86 0.28 -21.86
N VAL A 332 9.18 1.45 -22.41
CA VAL A 332 10.37 1.63 -23.23
C VAL A 332 11.64 1.39 -22.42
N PHE A 333 11.76 1.96 -21.21
CA PHE A 333 12.96 1.75 -20.39
C PHE A 333 13.06 0.33 -19.82
N GLU A 334 11.94 -0.35 -19.59
CA GLU A 334 11.89 -1.76 -19.22
C GLU A 334 12.44 -2.66 -20.33
N ASP A 335 11.90 -2.55 -21.54
CA ASP A 335 12.33 -3.37 -22.69
C ASP A 335 13.78 -3.07 -23.11
N LEU A 336 14.24 -1.82 -22.99
CA LEU A 336 15.67 -1.50 -23.21
C LEU A 336 16.58 -2.16 -22.18
N GLY A 337 16.13 -2.29 -20.92
CA GLY A 337 16.88 -3.00 -19.88
C GLY A 337 16.91 -4.50 -20.13
N ILE A 338 15.78 -5.09 -20.50
CA ILE A 338 15.70 -6.53 -20.86
C ILE A 338 16.58 -6.82 -22.09
N ALA A 339 16.51 -5.97 -23.12
CA ALA A 339 17.36 -6.08 -24.31
C ALA A 339 18.85 -6.00 -23.96
N ALA A 340 19.25 -5.04 -23.10
CA ALA A 340 20.64 -4.92 -22.66
C ALA A 340 21.13 -6.20 -21.96
N PHE A 341 20.32 -6.76 -21.07
CA PHE A 341 20.65 -8.02 -20.39
C PHE A 341 20.78 -9.19 -21.36
N LEU A 342 19.80 -9.37 -22.27
CA LEU A 342 19.80 -10.47 -23.25
C LEU A 342 20.99 -10.40 -24.21
N ILE A 343 21.33 -9.21 -24.71
CA ILE A 343 22.47 -9.04 -25.62
C ILE A 343 23.78 -9.47 -24.96
N GLU A 344 24.00 -9.09 -23.70
CA GLU A 344 25.20 -9.49 -22.97
C GLU A 344 25.19 -10.98 -22.60
N LEU A 345 24.03 -11.50 -22.20
CA LEU A 345 23.84 -12.93 -21.95
C LEU A 345 24.15 -13.77 -23.18
N TRP A 346 23.64 -13.38 -24.36
CA TRP A 346 23.88 -14.10 -25.60
C TRP A 346 25.31 -13.92 -26.12
N THR A 347 25.93 -12.77 -25.87
CA THR A 347 27.35 -12.56 -26.17
C THR A 347 28.23 -13.52 -25.35
N ASP A 348 27.89 -13.73 -24.07
CA ASP A 348 28.54 -14.74 -23.22
C ASP A 348 28.27 -16.18 -23.70
N MET A 349 27.02 -16.50 -24.03
CA MET A 349 26.61 -17.86 -24.44
C MET A 349 27.17 -18.30 -25.80
N TYR A 350 27.19 -17.41 -26.80
CA TYR A 350 27.47 -17.78 -28.20
C TYR A 350 28.76 -17.17 -28.76
N GLY A 351 29.41 -16.24 -28.04
CA GLY A 351 30.60 -15.53 -28.52
C GLY A 351 31.90 -16.35 -28.52
N GLY A 352 31.89 -17.55 -27.91
CA GLY A 352 33.05 -18.43 -27.80
C GLY A 352 34.19 -17.90 -26.92
N MET A 353 35.16 -18.77 -26.60
CA MET A 353 36.40 -18.33 -25.94
C MET A 353 37.35 -17.72 -26.97
N ILE A 354 37.41 -16.40 -27.07
CA ILE A 354 38.58 -15.76 -27.68
C ILE A 354 39.77 -16.00 -26.75
N LEU A 355 40.75 -16.79 -27.20
CA LEU A 355 42.05 -16.93 -26.54
C LEU A 355 42.57 -15.52 -26.26
N LYS A 356 42.91 -15.25 -24.98
CA LYS A 356 43.62 -14.03 -24.63
C LYS A 356 44.84 -13.93 -25.57
N PRO A 357 45.18 -12.75 -26.10
CA PRO A 357 46.46 -12.56 -26.76
C PRO A 357 47.55 -13.08 -25.83
N ASP A 358 48.49 -13.88 -26.36
CA ASP A 358 49.61 -14.42 -25.61
C ASP A 358 50.22 -13.35 -24.69
N ASP A 359 50.54 -13.72 -23.45
CA ASP A 359 51.21 -12.91 -22.40
C ASP A 359 52.65 -12.46 -22.78
N ARG A 360 52.96 -12.30 -24.07
CA ARG A 360 54.28 -11.95 -24.61
C ARG A 360 54.35 -10.63 -25.38
N SER A 361 53.40 -9.72 -25.24
CA SER A 361 53.55 -8.35 -25.75
C SER A 361 53.38 -7.28 -24.66
N SER A 362 54.32 -7.27 -23.72
CA SER A 362 54.47 -6.19 -22.74
C SER A 362 55.05 -4.92 -23.40
N SER A 363 54.32 -4.29 -24.31
CA SER A 363 54.56 -2.90 -24.75
C SER A 363 53.45 -2.41 -25.68
N THR A 364 52.29 -2.02 -25.17
CA THR A 364 51.37 -1.13 -25.90
C THR A 364 50.63 -0.20 -24.95
N ASP A 365 50.39 1.01 -25.44
CA ASP A 365 49.78 2.13 -24.74
C ASP A 365 48.39 1.79 -24.18
N SER A 366 48.04 2.37 -23.05
CA SER A 366 46.77 2.11 -22.35
C SER A 366 45.51 2.68 -23.02
N THR A 367 45.66 3.52 -24.06
CA THR A 367 44.58 3.85 -25.02
C THR A 367 44.34 2.73 -26.02
N ASP A 368 45.35 1.93 -26.35
CA ASP A 368 45.19 0.75 -27.20
C ASP A 368 44.54 -0.40 -26.44
N ALA A 369 44.78 -0.57 -25.13
CA ALA A 369 44.18 -1.66 -24.36
C ALA A 369 42.63 -1.56 -24.24
N GLU A 370 42.08 -0.38 -23.94
CA GLU A 370 40.62 -0.16 -23.89
C GLU A 370 39.99 -0.30 -25.27
N LYS A 371 40.68 0.19 -26.30
CA LYS A 371 40.25 0.10 -27.69
C LYS A 371 40.28 -1.34 -28.20
N VAL A 372 41.34 -2.09 -27.91
CA VAL A 372 41.48 -3.54 -28.20
C VAL A 372 40.42 -4.33 -27.44
N GLN A 373 40.13 -3.99 -26.18
CA GLN A 373 39.10 -4.67 -25.41
C GLN A 373 37.69 -4.40 -25.96
N LEU A 374 37.41 -3.16 -26.40
CA LEU A 374 36.18 -2.79 -27.07
C LEU A 374 36.05 -3.48 -28.45
N GLU A 375 37.14 -3.56 -29.22
CA GLU A 375 37.21 -4.27 -30.50
C GLU A 375 36.98 -5.78 -30.31
N LEU A 376 37.61 -6.38 -29.29
CA LEU A 376 37.40 -7.78 -28.92
C LEU A 376 35.96 -8.05 -28.46
N GLN A 377 35.36 -7.14 -27.68
CA GLN A 377 33.96 -7.27 -27.25
C GLN A 377 33.00 -7.13 -28.44
N THR A 378 33.29 -6.21 -29.37
CA THR A 378 32.54 -6.04 -30.61
C THR A 378 32.65 -7.28 -31.49
N LEU A 379 33.85 -7.85 -31.62
CA LEU A 379 34.10 -9.09 -32.34
C LEU A 379 33.34 -10.27 -31.70
N ARG A 380 33.39 -10.42 -30.37
CA ARG A 380 32.62 -11.44 -29.64
C ARG A 380 31.12 -11.30 -29.90
N ARG A 381 30.58 -10.08 -29.82
CA ARG A 381 29.16 -9.84 -30.11
C ARG A 381 28.82 -10.22 -31.55
N SER A 382 29.66 -9.85 -32.52
CA SER A 382 29.46 -10.23 -33.93
C SER A 382 29.53 -11.75 -34.14
N MET A 383 30.46 -12.45 -33.49
CA MET A 383 30.55 -13.91 -33.54
C MET A 383 29.30 -14.54 -32.90
N ALA A 384 28.87 -14.03 -31.76
CA ALA A 384 27.67 -14.49 -31.07
C ALA A 384 26.41 -14.31 -31.92
N GLN A 385 26.27 -13.20 -32.64
CA GLN A 385 25.15 -12.95 -33.55
C GLN A 385 25.13 -13.92 -34.73
N GLN A 386 26.30 -14.35 -35.22
CA GLN A 386 26.41 -15.34 -36.30
C GLN A 386 26.16 -16.77 -35.80
N ALA A 387 26.62 -17.08 -34.58
CA ALA A 387 26.49 -18.40 -33.98
C ALA A 387 25.11 -18.63 -33.31
N SER A 388 24.38 -17.56 -32.98
CA SER A 388 23.07 -17.65 -32.34
C SER A 388 22.06 -18.39 -33.22
N PRO A 389 21.37 -19.42 -32.69
CA PRO A 389 20.27 -20.09 -33.39
C PRO A 389 19.03 -19.19 -33.62
N GLY A 390 19.05 -17.98 -33.05
CA GLY A 390 17.93 -17.03 -33.05
C GLY A 390 17.08 -17.13 -31.79
N PHE A 391 16.08 -16.26 -31.68
CA PHE A 391 15.18 -16.20 -30.53
C PHE A 391 13.71 -16.16 -30.92
N VAL A 392 12.85 -16.54 -29.97
CA VAL A 392 11.42 -16.28 -30.01
C VAL A 392 10.94 -15.62 -28.72
N ASP A 393 10.15 -14.57 -28.84
CA ASP A 393 9.47 -13.93 -27.71
C ASP A 393 8.00 -14.37 -27.66
N ILE A 394 7.66 -15.21 -26.69
CA ILE A 394 6.32 -15.78 -26.53
C ILE A 394 5.48 -14.82 -25.66
N GLY A 395 4.40 -14.27 -26.22
CA GLY A 395 3.65 -13.20 -25.57
C GLY A 395 4.33 -11.85 -25.68
N CYS A 396 4.84 -11.49 -26.87
CA CYS A 396 5.70 -10.32 -27.06
C CYS A 396 4.99 -8.96 -26.83
N GLY A 397 3.67 -8.95 -26.63
CA GLY A 397 2.90 -7.75 -26.29
C GLY A 397 3.13 -6.62 -27.29
N ASN A 398 3.70 -5.53 -26.79
CA ASN A 398 3.99 -4.33 -27.58
C ASN A 398 5.00 -4.57 -28.73
N GLY A 399 5.74 -5.69 -28.74
CA GLY A 399 6.70 -6.08 -29.77
C GLY A 399 8.02 -5.30 -29.77
N LEU A 400 8.23 -4.40 -28.81
CA LEU A 400 9.37 -3.49 -28.76
C LEU A 400 10.68 -4.23 -28.51
N LEU A 401 10.68 -5.22 -27.62
CA LEU A 401 11.83 -6.06 -27.35
C LEU A 401 12.32 -6.78 -28.63
N VAL A 402 11.39 -7.41 -29.36
CA VAL A 402 11.65 -8.07 -30.65
C VAL A 402 12.22 -7.09 -31.68
N TYR A 403 11.64 -5.89 -31.75
CA TYR A 403 12.09 -4.83 -32.65
C TYR A 403 13.53 -4.39 -32.34
N ILE A 404 13.84 -4.09 -31.07
CA ILE A 404 15.18 -3.64 -30.63
C ILE A 404 16.24 -4.71 -30.92
N LEU A 405 15.96 -5.97 -30.57
CA LEU A 405 16.92 -7.07 -30.74
C LEU A 405 17.24 -7.31 -32.23
N ASN A 406 16.23 -7.30 -33.11
CA ASN A 406 16.46 -7.40 -34.56
C ASN A 406 17.21 -6.19 -35.12
N LYS A 407 16.94 -4.97 -34.63
CA LYS A 407 17.70 -3.76 -34.99
C LYS A 407 19.17 -3.83 -34.57
N GLU A 408 19.47 -4.50 -33.45
CA GLU A 408 20.83 -4.74 -32.98
C GLU A 408 21.50 -5.95 -33.65
N GLY A 409 20.84 -6.65 -34.58
CA GLY A 409 21.42 -7.75 -35.37
C GLY A 409 21.17 -9.15 -34.82
N TRP A 410 20.35 -9.29 -33.78
CA TRP A 410 19.92 -10.59 -33.26
C TRP A 410 18.67 -11.05 -33.99
N LYS A 411 18.76 -12.15 -34.73
CA LYS A 411 17.67 -12.63 -35.57
C LYS A 411 16.64 -13.36 -34.72
N GLY A 412 15.39 -12.93 -34.79
CA GLY A 412 14.30 -13.60 -34.08
C GLY A 412 12.95 -13.02 -34.43
N TRP A 413 11.92 -13.56 -33.80
CA TRP A 413 10.54 -13.12 -33.99
C TRP A 413 9.78 -13.22 -32.67
N GLY A 414 8.62 -12.62 -32.59
CA GLY A 414 7.73 -12.79 -31.45
C GLY A 414 6.29 -12.88 -31.90
N PHE A 415 5.44 -13.34 -31.01
CA PHE A 415 4.02 -13.40 -31.28
C PHE A 415 3.20 -13.13 -30.03
N ASP A 416 2.00 -12.62 -30.26
CA ASP A 416 1.00 -12.34 -29.23
C ASP A 416 -0.35 -12.81 -29.77
N ALA A 417 -1.26 -13.19 -28.85
CA ALA A 417 -2.61 -13.60 -29.20
C ALA A 417 -3.41 -12.48 -29.89
N ARG A 418 -3.00 -11.22 -29.72
CA ARG A 418 -3.64 -10.06 -30.35
C ARG A 418 -2.60 -9.13 -30.97
N ARG A 419 -2.89 -8.63 -32.17
CA ARG A 419 -2.10 -7.57 -32.79
C ARG A 419 -2.16 -6.27 -31.97
N ARG A 420 -1.01 -5.66 -31.67
CA ARG A 420 -0.91 -4.36 -30.96
C ARG A 420 -0.77 -3.18 -31.90
N LYS A 421 -1.10 -1.97 -31.41
CA LYS A 421 -1.05 -0.73 -32.21
C LYS A 421 0.38 -0.35 -32.53
N THR A 422 1.29 -0.52 -31.58
CA THR A 422 2.73 -0.21 -31.75
C THR A 422 3.37 -0.99 -32.89
N TRP A 423 2.85 -2.16 -33.26
CA TRP A 423 3.41 -2.90 -34.39
C TRP A 423 3.32 -2.11 -35.70
N GLY A 424 2.32 -1.23 -35.85
CA GLY A 424 2.19 -0.35 -36.99
C GLY A 424 3.21 0.78 -37.05
N THR A 425 3.92 1.08 -35.96
CA THR A 425 4.97 2.12 -35.91
C THR A 425 6.34 1.58 -36.29
N PHE A 426 6.50 0.25 -36.36
CA PHE A 426 7.75 -0.38 -36.82
C PHE A 426 7.86 -0.30 -38.35
N GLY A 427 9.06 -0.09 -38.88
CA GLY A 427 9.29 -0.14 -40.32
C GLY A 427 8.89 -1.51 -40.91
N GLU A 428 8.44 -1.55 -42.17
CA GLU A 428 7.83 -2.73 -42.81
C GLU A 428 8.66 -4.02 -42.64
N VAL A 429 9.99 -3.91 -42.77
CA VAL A 429 10.92 -5.04 -42.62
C VAL A 429 10.89 -5.67 -41.23
N TYR A 430 10.48 -4.93 -40.19
CA TYR A 430 10.41 -5.41 -38.81
C TYR A 430 9.00 -5.89 -38.42
N GLN A 431 7.95 -5.42 -39.11
CA GLN A 431 6.58 -5.88 -38.83
C GLN A 431 6.39 -7.37 -39.10
N GLN A 432 7.11 -7.95 -40.06
CA GLN A 432 7.08 -9.40 -40.33
C GLN A 432 7.66 -10.26 -39.19
N HIS A 433 8.38 -9.66 -38.24
CA HIS A 433 8.96 -10.34 -37.07
C HIS A 433 8.00 -10.39 -35.88
N VAL A 434 6.84 -9.72 -35.94
CA VAL A 434 5.79 -9.78 -34.92
C VAL A 434 4.51 -10.34 -35.52
N LYS A 435 3.98 -11.41 -34.94
CA LYS A 435 2.85 -12.17 -35.51
C LYS A 435 1.68 -12.25 -34.55
N GLU A 436 0.47 -12.07 -35.07
CA GLU A 436 -0.76 -12.37 -34.33
C GLU A 436 -1.04 -13.87 -34.44
N MET A 437 -0.89 -14.60 -33.33
CA MET A 437 -0.90 -16.06 -33.33
C MET A 437 -1.13 -16.61 -31.92
N LEU A 438 -1.84 -17.73 -31.82
CA LEU A 438 -2.02 -18.48 -30.57
C LEU A 438 -0.89 -19.50 -30.36
N LEU A 439 -0.50 -19.74 -29.11
CA LEU A 439 0.35 -20.87 -28.73
C LEU A 439 -0.53 -21.93 -28.07
N VAL A 440 -0.65 -23.09 -28.71
CA VAL A 440 -1.37 -24.25 -28.15
C VAL A 440 -0.34 -25.35 -27.95
N PRO A 441 0.22 -25.51 -26.74
CA PRO A 441 1.24 -26.51 -26.48
C PRO A 441 0.85 -27.90 -27.00
N GLY A 442 1.70 -28.53 -27.81
CA GLY A 442 1.43 -29.83 -28.43
C GLY A 442 1.14 -30.95 -27.42
N VAL A 443 1.53 -30.75 -26.16
CA VAL A 443 1.19 -31.64 -25.04
C VAL A 443 -0.33 -31.76 -24.81
N LEU A 444 -1.08 -30.68 -25.07
CA LEU A 444 -2.54 -30.58 -24.87
C LEU A 444 -3.35 -31.11 -26.06
N GLN A 445 -2.69 -31.46 -27.17
CA GLN A 445 -3.36 -31.88 -28.40
C GLN A 445 -3.70 -33.37 -28.36
N ASN A 446 -4.93 -33.69 -28.78
CA ASN A 446 -5.40 -35.07 -28.88
C ASN A 446 -5.37 -35.52 -30.36
N PRO A 447 -4.53 -36.50 -30.75
CA PRO A 447 -4.35 -36.90 -32.14
C PRO A 447 -5.63 -37.35 -32.87
N GLU A 448 -6.69 -37.72 -32.13
CA GLU A 448 -7.94 -38.23 -32.69
C GLU A 448 -9.01 -37.14 -32.96
N VAL A 449 -8.89 -35.94 -32.38
CA VAL A 449 -9.97 -34.92 -32.38
C VAL A 449 -9.69 -33.76 -33.34
N ASP A 450 -8.43 -33.41 -33.61
CA ASP A 450 -8.08 -32.14 -34.27
C ASP A 450 -8.08 -32.14 -35.81
N LYS A 451 -8.68 -33.15 -36.46
CA LYS A 451 -8.81 -33.18 -37.94
C LYS A 451 -9.96 -32.31 -38.49
N GLU A 452 -10.83 -31.77 -37.64
CA GLU A 452 -11.97 -30.95 -38.04
C GLU A 452 -12.00 -29.61 -37.27
N THR A 453 -11.17 -28.63 -37.67
CA THR A 453 -11.46 -27.22 -37.35
C THR A 453 -11.50 -26.39 -38.62
N GLY A 454 -12.67 -25.82 -38.89
CA GLY A 454 -13.02 -25.10 -40.10
C GLY A 454 -12.40 -23.72 -40.23
N SER A 455 -12.55 -23.13 -41.42
CA SER A 455 -12.06 -21.80 -41.79
C SER A 455 -12.60 -20.71 -40.85
N GLY A 456 -11.74 -20.17 -39.98
CA GLY A 456 -12.07 -19.04 -39.10
C GLY A 456 -11.21 -18.88 -37.84
N SER A 457 -10.40 -19.88 -37.47
CA SER A 457 -9.50 -19.81 -36.30
C SER A 457 -8.22 -18.98 -36.58
N PRO A 458 -7.70 -18.22 -35.60
CA PRO A 458 -6.40 -17.56 -35.73
C PRO A 458 -5.27 -18.56 -36.04
N PRO A 459 -4.20 -18.15 -36.72
CA PRO A 459 -3.00 -18.96 -36.84
C PRO A 459 -2.52 -19.40 -35.46
N TRP A 460 -1.98 -20.61 -35.34
CA TRP A 460 -1.48 -21.13 -34.07
C TRP A 460 -0.16 -21.90 -34.23
N HIS A 461 0.60 -22.04 -33.14
CA HIS A 461 1.87 -22.78 -33.07
C HIS A 461 1.83 -23.81 -31.93
N ASN A 462 2.46 -24.97 -32.10
CA ASN A 462 2.44 -26.07 -31.12
C ASN A 462 3.47 -25.95 -29.99
N GLY A 463 4.31 -24.92 -30.05
CA GLY A 463 5.39 -24.67 -29.09
C GLY A 463 6.65 -25.50 -29.28
N LEU A 464 6.73 -26.33 -30.32
CA LEU A 464 7.95 -27.02 -30.73
C LEU A 464 8.78 -26.11 -31.63
N LEU A 465 9.89 -25.61 -31.09
CA LEU A 465 10.78 -24.68 -31.78
C LEU A 465 12.03 -25.41 -32.29
N PRO A 466 12.75 -24.85 -33.28
CA PRO A 466 14.03 -25.39 -33.71
C PRO A 466 15.01 -25.50 -32.53
N LYS A 467 15.79 -26.58 -32.50
CA LYS A 467 16.79 -26.83 -31.44
C LYS A 467 17.71 -25.62 -31.24
N GLY A 468 17.92 -25.25 -29.97
CA GLY A 468 18.78 -24.14 -29.56
C GLY A 468 18.17 -22.73 -29.68
N THR A 469 16.93 -22.60 -30.18
CA THR A 469 16.24 -21.28 -30.25
C THR A 469 16.07 -20.72 -28.85
N PHE A 470 16.51 -19.48 -28.60
CA PHE A 470 16.34 -18.89 -27.28
C PHE A 470 14.90 -18.43 -27.04
N ILE A 471 14.25 -18.93 -25.99
CA ILE A 471 12.86 -18.58 -25.66
C ILE A 471 12.85 -17.44 -24.64
N ILE A 472 12.19 -16.33 -24.98
CA ILE A 472 11.96 -15.19 -24.09
C ILE A 472 10.48 -15.23 -23.69
N SER A 473 10.23 -15.04 -22.40
CA SER A 473 8.91 -14.95 -21.81
C SER A 473 8.87 -13.71 -20.91
N ASN A 474 8.45 -12.58 -21.51
CA ASN A 474 8.34 -11.27 -20.87
C ASN A 474 6.89 -10.80 -21.00
N HIS A 475 6.19 -10.59 -19.88
CA HIS A 475 4.72 -10.36 -19.89
C HIS A 475 3.96 -11.47 -20.64
N ALA A 476 4.48 -12.70 -20.57
CA ALA A 476 3.92 -13.84 -21.27
C ALA A 476 2.69 -14.45 -20.56
N ASP A 477 2.28 -13.86 -19.42
CA ASP A 477 1.08 -14.20 -18.64
C ASP A 477 0.87 -15.70 -18.47
N GLU A 478 -0.12 -16.28 -19.16
CA GLU A 478 -0.49 -17.70 -19.10
C GLU A 478 0.66 -18.62 -19.54
N LEU A 479 1.60 -18.13 -20.36
CA LEU A 479 2.73 -18.90 -20.89
C LEU A 479 3.95 -18.94 -19.97
N THR A 480 3.91 -18.22 -18.83
CA THR A 480 5.05 -18.15 -17.90
C THR A 480 5.43 -19.54 -17.38
N ALA A 481 4.46 -20.33 -16.89
CA ALA A 481 4.69 -21.70 -16.40
C ALA A 481 5.04 -22.66 -17.54
N TRP A 482 4.54 -22.41 -18.75
CA TRP A 482 4.88 -23.16 -19.95
C TRP A 482 6.33 -22.97 -20.41
N THR A 483 6.99 -21.87 -20.04
CA THR A 483 8.30 -21.51 -20.60
C THR A 483 9.39 -22.58 -20.38
N PRO A 484 9.64 -23.09 -19.15
CA PRO A 484 10.65 -24.13 -18.94
C PRO A 484 10.30 -25.46 -19.66
N VAL A 485 9.01 -25.74 -19.78
CA VAL A 485 8.48 -26.96 -20.41
C VAL A 485 8.69 -26.92 -21.93
N LEU A 486 8.33 -25.81 -22.57
CA LEU A 486 8.54 -25.60 -24.01
C LEU A 486 10.02 -25.60 -24.37
N ALA A 487 10.85 -25.02 -23.50
CA ALA A 487 12.31 -25.04 -23.61
C ALA A 487 12.87 -26.46 -23.56
N TYR A 488 12.35 -27.32 -22.67
CA TYR A 488 12.72 -28.73 -22.60
C TYR A 488 12.33 -29.51 -23.86
N LEU A 489 11.07 -29.36 -24.32
CA LEU A 489 10.59 -30.02 -25.53
C LEU A 489 11.41 -29.63 -26.77
N SER A 490 11.80 -28.35 -26.85
CA SER A 490 12.52 -27.78 -27.99
C SER A 490 14.04 -27.86 -27.87
N ASP A 491 14.58 -28.51 -26.82
CA ASP A 491 16.02 -28.52 -26.50
C ASP A 491 16.68 -27.13 -26.65
N SER A 492 16.09 -26.18 -25.94
CA SER A 492 16.28 -24.75 -26.15
C SER A 492 16.56 -24.04 -24.82
N PRO A 493 17.46 -23.03 -24.78
CA PRO A 493 17.63 -22.19 -23.60
C PRO A 493 16.48 -21.20 -23.46
N PHE A 494 16.23 -20.71 -22.24
CA PHE A 494 15.17 -19.72 -22.02
C PHE A 494 15.47 -18.68 -20.94
N MET A 495 14.72 -17.59 -20.98
CA MET A 495 14.56 -16.63 -19.89
C MET A 495 13.06 -16.35 -19.68
N ALA A 496 12.59 -16.55 -18.45
CA ALA A 496 11.25 -16.18 -18.02
C ALA A 496 11.32 -15.03 -17.01
N ILE A 497 10.49 -14.00 -17.20
CA ILE A 497 10.30 -12.89 -16.26
C ILE A 497 8.87 -12.98 -15.72
N PRO A 498 8.66 -13.68 -14.59
CA PRO A 498 7.31 -13.92 -14.09
C PRO A 498 6.64 -12.62 -13.66
N CYS A 499 5.39 -12.40 -14.08
CA CYS A 499 4.63 -11.19 -13.76
C CYS A 499 3.26 -11.55 -13.16
N CYS A 500 2.49 -12.36 -13.88
CA CYS A 500 1.17 -12.88 -13.50
C CYS A 500 1.22 -14.40 -13.31
N SER A 501 0.49 -14.91 -12.32
CA SER A 501 0.52 -16.32 -11.92
C SER A 501 -0.66 -17.07 -12.52
N HIS A 502 -0.39 -17.92 -13.51
CA HIS A 502 -1.37 -18.79 -14.16
C HIS A 502 -0.87 -20.24 -14.16
N ASP A 503 -1.79 -21.19 -13.98
CA ASP A 503 -1.50 -22.62 -14.07
C ASP A 503 -1.33 -23.05 -15.54
N PHE A 504 -1.07 -24.33 -15.79
CA PHE A 504 -0.94 -24.84 -17.15
C PHE A 504 -2.26 -24.78 -17.95
N GLY A 505 -3.41 -24.69 -17.27
CA GLY A 505 -4.72 -24.47 -17.91
C GLY A 505 -4.97 -23.03 -18.34
N GLY A 506 -4.10 -22.08 -17.95
CA GLY A 506 -4.28 -20.65 -18.17
C GLY A 506 -5.18 -19.98 -17.13
N THR A 507 -5.63 -20.71 -16.12
CA THR A 507 -6.40 -20.15 -15.00
C THR A 507 -5.43 -19.50 -14.03
N ARG A 508 -5.78 -18.34 -13.48
CA ARG A 508 -4.95 -17.75 -12.43
C ARG A 508 -4.89 -18.69 -11.22
N PHE A 509 -3.70 -18.84 -10.64
CA PHE A 509 -3.49 -19.73 -9.50
C PHE A 509 -2.42 -19.19 -8.56
N ARG A 510 -2.41 -19.67 -7.31
CA ARG A 510 -1.31 -19.39 -6.39
C ARG A 510 -0.23 -20.47 -6.56
N ALA A 511 0.86 -20.09 -7.21
CA ALA A 511 1.98 -20.99 -7.41
C ALA A 511 2.57 -21.49 -6.07
N PRO A 512 2.83 -22.81 -5.92
CA PRO A 512 3.36 -23.36 -4.68
C PRO A 512 4.79 -22.87 -4.43
N TYR A 513 5.06 -22.45 -3.19
CA TYR A 513 6.38 -21.98 -2.79
C TYR A 513 7.28 -23.14 -2.37
N ARG A 514 8.44 -23.24 -3.03
CA ARG A 514 9.47 -24.26 -2.78
C ARG A 514 10.70 -23.61 -2.15
N ARG A 515 10.89 -23.79 -0.83
CA ARG A 515 11.98 -23.17 -0.05
C ARG A 515 13.37 -23.49 -0.60
N GLU A 516 13.57 -24.68 -1.14
CA GLU A 516 14.85 -25.13 -1.70
C GLU A 516 15.37 -24.21 -2.82
N HIS A 517 14.45 -23.62 -3.59
CA HIS A 517 14.83 -22.70 -4.65
C HIS A 517 15.00 -21.29 -4.09
N PHE A 518 14.15 -20.81 -3.18
CA PHE A 518 14.30 -19.47 -2.58
C PHE A 518 14.28 -19.57 -1.05
N PRO A 519 15.44 -19.65 -0.37
CA PRO A 519 15.46 -19.70 1.09
C PRO A 519 15.02 -18.35 1.69
N SER A 520 13.99 -18.35 2.54
CA SER A 520 13.60 -17.17 3.32
C SER A 520 14.50 -17.03 4.56
N ALA A 521 14.96 -15.82 4.85
CA ALA A 521 15.78 -15.50 6.03
C ALA A 521 15.01 -15.59 7.36
N THR A 522 13.69 -15.74 7.34
CA THR A 522 12.87 -15.87 8.56
C THR A 522 12.68 -17.35 8.92
N THR A 523 13.41 -17.81 9.93
CA THR A 523 13.19 -19.09 10.62
C THR A 523 11.91 -19.10 11.49
N ASN A 524 11.29 -17.94 11.71
CA ASN A 524 10.03 -17.82 12.46
C ASN A 524 8.80 -17.97 11.54
N SER A 525 7.94 -18.90 11.91
CA SER A 525 6.77 -19.44 11.19
C SER A 525 5.58 -18.50 10.99
N ALA A 526 5.74 -17.17 11.03
CA ALA A 526 4.61 -16.22 11.08
C ALA A 526 4.45 -15.27 9.88
N LYS A 527 5.37 -15.23 8.90
CA LYS A 527 5.22 -14.36 7.71
C LYS A 527 5.09 -15.19 6.43
N GLN A 528 3.91 -15.12 5.81
CA GLN A 528 3.63 -15.78 4.54
C GLN A 528 4.43 -15.13 3.40
N VAL A 529 4.97 -15.96 2.49
CA VAL A 529 5.77 -15.51 1.34
C VAL A 529 4.88 -14.84 0.30
N SER A 530 5.31 -13.71 -0.26
CA SER A 530 4.55 -12.97 -1.28
C SER A 530 4.25 -13.83 -2.50
N ALA A 531 3.08 -13.67 -3.13
CA ALA A 531 2.72 -14.44 -4.32
C ALA A 531 3.70 -14.26 -5.49
N TYR A 532 4.32 -13.08 -5.60
CA TYR A 532 5.37 -12.88 -6.59
C TYR A 532 6.57 -13.80 -6.37
N MET A 533 7.04 -13.87 -5.12
CA MET A 533 8.14 -14.75 -4.73
C MET A 533 7.75 -16.22 -4.84
N SER A 534 6.51 -16.58 -4.52
CA SER A 534 5.96 -17.91 -4.74
C SER A 534 5.98 -18.31 -6.22
N LEU A 535 5.55 -17.41 -7.12
CA LEU A 535 5.61 -17.63 -8.57
C LEU A 535 7.05 -17.77 -9.07
N CYS A 536 7.97 -16.91 -8.65
CA CYS A 536 9.38 -17.04 -9.04
C CYS A 536 9.99 -18.36 -8.55
N SER A 537 9.63 -18.78 -7.33
CA SER A 537 10.03 -20.06 -6.75
C SER A 537 9.45 -21.24 -7.52
N TYR A 538 8.21 -21.13 -7.95
CA TYR A 538 7.56 -22.15 -8.77
C TYR A 538 8.17 -22.29 -10.16
N VAL A 539 8.42 -21.19 -10.86
CA VAL A 539 9.08 -21.22 -12.18
C VAL A 539 10.49 -21.78 -12.07
N ALA A 540 11.22 -21.46 -10.98
CA ALA A 540 12.52 -22.06 -10.69
C ALA A 540 12.43 -23.57 -10.38
N HIS A 541 11.34 -24.01 -9.74
CA HIS A 541 11.04 -25.42 -9.51
C HIS A 541 10.78 -26.15 -10.83
N LEU A 542 9.87 -25.64 -11.67
CA LEU A 542 9.60 -26.19 -13.00
C LEU A 542 10.88 -26.25 -13.85
N CYS A 543 11.73 -25.21 -13.78
CA CYS A 543 13.05 -25.19 -14.40
C CYS A 543 13.91 -26.38 -13.95
N ALA A 544 13.98 -26.65 -12.65
CA ALA A 544 14.73 -27.77 -12.09
C ALA A 544 14.13 -29.14 -12.47
N GLU A 545 12.80 -29.30 -12.42
CA GLU A 545 12.10 -30.52 -12.86
C GLU A 545 12.38 -30.82 -14.34
N MET A 546 12.53 -29.78 -15.17
CA MET A 546 12.94 -29.88 -16.58
C MET A 546 14.46 -30.10 -16.77
N SER A 547 15.18 -30.49 -15.72
CA SER A 547 16.62 -30.78 -15.68
C SER A 547 17.53 -29.59 -16.04
N PHE A 548 17.03 -28.35 -15.92
CA PHE A 548 17.87 -27.16 -16.02
C PHE A 548 18.39 -26.74 -14.65
N VAL A 549 19.55 -26.10 -14.60
CA VAL A 549 20.05 -25.40 -13.41
C VAL A 549 19.42 -24.00 -13.39
N PRO A 550 18.49 -23.69 -12.46
CA PRO A 550 17.80 -22.40 -12.44
C PRO A 550 18.76 -21.29 -12.00
N GLU A 551 19.17 -20.43 -12.94
CA GLU A 551 19.86 -19.19 -12.65
C GLU A 551 18.88 -18.05 -12.41
N LYS A 552 19.27 -17.06 -11.61
CA LYS A 552 18.40 -15.97 -11.18
C LYS A 552 19.11 -14.64 -11.27
N GLU A 553 18.45 -13.64 -11.83
CA GLU A 553 18.95 -12.28 -11.89
C GLU A 553 17.85 -11.30 -11.46
N HIS A 554 18.17 -10.36 -10.58
CA HIS A 554 17.32 -9.20 -10.34
C HIS A 554 17.65 -8.13 -11.38
N LEU A 555 16.80 -8.04 -12.41
CA LEU A 555 16.96 -7.10 -13.51
C LEU A 555 16.88 -5.66 -13.02
N ARG A 556 17.75 -4.81 -13.57
CA ARG A 556 17.79 -3.36 -13.32
C ARG A 556 16.81 -2.62 -14.24
N ILE A 557 15.53 -2.93 -14.09
CA ILE A 557 14.41 -2.37 -14.88
C ILE A 557 13.42 -1.63 -13.96
N PRO A 558 12.62 -0.67 -14.49
CA PRO A 558 11.63 0.08 -13.72
C PRO A 558 10.35 -0.73 -13.42
N SER A 559 10.50 -1.94 -12.87
CA SER A 559 9.41 -2.86 -12.54
C SER A 559 9.59 -3.44 -11.13
N THR A 560 8.48 -3.64 -10.41
CA THR A 560 8.45 -4.39 -9.14
C THR A 560 8.51 -5.91 -9.37
N ARG A 561 8.29 -6.36 -10.61
CA ARG A 561 8.37 -7.75 -11.07
C ARG A 561 9.63 -7.92 -11.92
N ASN A 562 10.81 -7.95 -11.29
CA ASN A 562 12.10 -7.84 -11.96
C ASN A 562 13.04 -9.06 -11.83
N ILE A 563 12.59 -10.16 -11.26
CA ILE A 563 13.36 -11.41 -11.20
C ILE A 563 13.23 -12.14 -12.54
N ALA A 564 14.36 -12.40 -13.18
CA ALA A 564 14.45 -13.31 -14.32
C ALA A 564 14.91 -14.69 -13.84
N ILE A 565 14.23 -15.74 -14.32
CA ILE A 565 14.65 -17.14 -14.19
C ILE A 565 15.23 -17.58 -15.54
N ILE A 566 16.49 -18.01 -15.55
CA ILE A 566 17.22 -18.38 -16.76
C ILE A 566 17.55 -19.86 -16.70
N GLY A 567 17.15 -20.61 -17.74
CA GLY A 567 17.53 -21.99 -17.97
C GLY A 567 18.43 -22.11 -19.19
N ARG A 568 19.75 -22.00 -18.99
CA ARG A 568 20.76 -22.14 -20.07
C ARG A 568 21.80 -23.23 -19.81
N ARG A 569 21.83 -23.80 -18.61
CA ARG A 569 22.69 -24.93 -18.20
C ARG A 569 21.83 -26.09 -17.71
N ARG A 570 22.31 -27.32 -17.87
CA ARG A 570 21.64 -28.55 -17.43
C ARG A 570 22.55 -29.37 -16.53
N ASP A 571 21.95 -30.20 -15.69
CA ASP A 571 22.67 -31.20 -14.90
C ASP A 571 22.87 -32.45 -15.77
N GLY A 572 23.93 -32.46 -16.58
CA GLY A 572 24.22 -33.46 -17.62
C GLY A 572 24.26 -32.89 -19.04
N ASP A 573 24.97 -33.57 -19.96
CA ASP A 573 25.35 -33.00 -21.26
C ASP A 573 24.27 -33.06 -22.36
N GLU A 574 23.23 -33.91 -22.24
CA GLU A 574 22.20 -34.07 -23.29
C GLU A 574 20.79 -34.33 -22.73
N VAL A 575 19.76 -33.80 -23.42
CA VAL A 575 18.37 -34.16 -23.18
C VAL A 575 18.14 -35.59 -23.66
N LYS A 576 17.85 -36.51 -22.72
CA LYS A 576 17.69 -37.95 -23.00
C LYS A 576 16.30 -38.25 -23.56
N GLY A 577 16.23 -39.16 -24.54
CA GLY A 577 14.99 -39.70 -25.09
C GLY A 577 14.58 -39.09 -26.44
N SER A 578 13.69 -39.80 -27.15
CA SER A 578 13.06 -39.31 -28.38
C SER A 578 12.15 -38.10 -28.10
N GLN A 579 11.67 -37.43 -29.15
CA GLN A 579 10.70 -36.33 -28.97
C GLN A 579 9.38 -36.81 -28.34
N GLU A 580 9.00 -38.06 -28.61
CA GLU A 580 7.82 -38.70 -28.03
C GLU A 580 8.02 -39.00 -26.54
N ASP A 581 9.21 -39.48 -26.15
CA ASP A 581 9.56 -39.70 -24.74
C ASP A 581 9.52 -38.38 -23.94
N ARG A 582 10.05 -37.30 -24.52
CA ARG A 582 10.03 -35.97 -23.91
C ARG A 582 8.61 -35.43 -23.75
N LEU A 583 7.76 -35.64 -24.76
CA LEU A 583 6.36 -35.23 -24.70
C LEU A 583 5.60 -35.99 -23.61
N LYS A 584 5.85 -37.30 -23.47
CA LYS A 584 5.27 -38.12 -22.42
C LYS A 584 5.70 -37.67 -21.02
N PHE A 585 7.00 -37.45 -20.81
CA PHE A 585 7.50 -36.92 -19.54
C PHE A 585 6.86 -35.58 -19.17
N VAL A 586 6.75 -34.67 -20.14
CA VAL A 586 6.09 -33.38 -19.93
C VAL A 586 4.61 -33.53 -19.60
N ARG A 587 3.88 -34.48 -20.23
CA ARG A 587 2.49 -34.78 -19.87
C ARG A 587 2.37 -35.17 -18.40
N GLU A 588 3.23 -36.08 -17.94
CA GLU A 588 3.23 -36.55 -16.55
C GLU A 588 3.50 -35.40 -15.56
N VAL A 589 4.43 -34.49 -15.87
CA VAL A 589 4.69 -33.30 -15.03
C VAL A 589 3.51 -32.34 -15.04
N VAL A 590 2.95 -32.02 -16.20
CA VAL A 590 1.79 -31.11 -16.31
C VAL A 590 0.59 -31.70 -15.56
N GLU A 591 0.29 -32.99 -15.72
CA GLU A 591 -0.79 -33.69 -15.00
C GLU A 591 -0.60 -33.65 -13.48
N LYS A 592 0.63 -33.88 -13.00
CA LYS A 592 0.99 -33.81 -11.58
C LYS A 592 0.79 -32.40 -11.02
N GLU A 593 1.21 -31.38 -11.75
CA GLU A 593 1.10 -29.98 -11.31
C GLU A 593 -0.34 -29.43 -11.38
N MET A 594 -1.23 -30.09 -12.12
CA MET A 594 -2.63 -29.69 -12.31
C MET A 594 -3.63 -30.36 -11.34
N GLY A 595 -3.21 -31.17 -10.35
CA GLY A 595 -4.12 -32.02 -9.56
C GLY A 595 -4.05 -31.90 -8.03
N GLY A 596 -4.72 -30.90 -7.41
CA GLY A 596 -5.23 -31.08 -6.04
C GLY A 596 -5.74 -29.91 -5.18
N GLU A 597 -5.30 -28.65 -5.33
CA GLU A 597 -5.85 -27.49 -4.59
C GLU A 597 -5.22 -26.18 -5.14
N THR A 598 -5.62 -25.80 -6.36
CA THR A 598 -4.98 -24.69 -7.07
C THR A 598 -5.96 -24.09 -8.10
N SER A 599 -6.96 -23.35 -7.61
CA SER A 599 -7.74 -22.41 -8.41
C SER A 599 -7.69 -21.04 -7.72
N ILE A 600 -7.58 -19.95 -8.48
CA ILE A 600 -8.27 -18.73 -8.04
C ILE A 600 -9.73 -19.05 -8.20
N GLU A 601 -10.41 -19.25 -7.08
CA GLU A 601 -11.84 -19.51 -7.10
C GLU A 601 -12.54 -18.25 -7.56
N GLN A 602 -12.93 -18.23 -8.83
CA GLN A 602 -13.89 -17.25 -9.32
C GLN A 602 -15.18 -17.49 -8.58
N THR A 603 -15.91 -16.41 -8.30
CA THR A 603 -17.12 -16.54 -7.48
C THR A 603 -18.19 -17.44 -8.14
N LYS A 604 -18.15 -17.61 -9.47
CA LYS A 604 -19.00 -18.56 -10.21
C LYS A 604 -18.61 -20.04 -10.02
N GLU A 605 -17.34 -20.31 -9.71
CA GLU A 605 -16.72 -21.63 -9.56
C GLU A 605 -16.66 -22.08 -8.09
N LEU A 606 -16.88 -21.15 -7.15
CA LEU A 606 -17.06 -21.44 -5.73
C LEU A 606 -18.27 -22.35 -5.50
N ASP A 607 -18.01 -23.61 -5.17
CA ASP A 607 -19.02 -24.49 -4.62
C ASP A 607 -19.30 -24.18 -3.14
N GLU A 608 -20.26 -24.91 -2.55
CA GLU A 608 -20.68 -24.67 -1.18
C GLU A 608 -19.58 -25.01 -0.15
N ASP A 609 -18.66 -25.92 -0.45
CA ASP A 609 -17.57 -26.32 0.42
C ASP A 609 -16.41 -25.34 0.35
N ALA A 610 -16.09 -24.82 -0.84
CA ALA A 610 -15.18 -23.70 -1.05
C ALA A 610 -15.62 -22.45 -0.27
N LEU A 611 -16.90 -22.05 -0.39
CA LEU A 611 -17.45 -20.95 0.39
C LEU A 611 -17.28 -21.17 1.90
N LYS A 612 -17.48 -22.40 2.39
CA LYS A 612 -17.32 -22.73 3.82
C LYS A 612 -15.90 -22.53 4.35
N SER A 613 -14.91 -22.73 3.48
CA SER A 613 -13.49 -22.59 3.84
C SER A 613 -13.08 -21.13 4.06
N LEU A 614 -13.83 -20.18 3.47
CA LEU A 614 -13.59 -18.74 3.62
C LEU A 614 -14.10 -18.27 4.99
N LYS A 615 -13.15 -18.11 5.91
CA LYS A 615 -13.37 -17.68 7.29
C LYS A 615 -12.80 -16.29 7.54
N VAL A 616 -13.56 -15.46 8.25
CA VAL A 616 -13.04 -14.19 8.77
C VAL A 616 -12.03 -14.43 9.88
N ASN A 617 -11.03 -13.57 9.97
CA ASN A 617 -10.07 -13.61 11.07
C ASN A 617 -10.65 -12.83 12.26
N LYS A 618 -11.30 -13.53 13.19
CA LYS A 618 -11.90 -12.95 14.40
C LYS A 618 -10.94 -12.03 15.16
N GLN A 619 -9.72 -12.51 15.42
CA GLN A 619 -8.75 -11.76 16.21
C GLN A 619 -8.42 -10.43 15.53
N ARG A 620 -8.12 -10.45 14.23
CA ARG A 620 -7.82 -9.24 13.46
C ARG A 620 -9.02 -8.28 13.39
N LEU A 621 -10.23 -8.80 13.18
CA LEU A 621 -11.45 -7.99 13.16
C LEU A 621 -11.60 -7.21 14.48
N MET A 622 -11.43 -7.89 15.61
CA MET A 622 -11.56 -7.27 16.93
C MET A 622 -10.39 -6.32 17.25
N GLU A 623 -9.16 -6.67 16.87
CA GLU A 623 -7.99 -5.80 17.01
C GLU A 623 -8.17 -4.50 16.24
N ASP A 624 -8.58 -4.55 14.97
CA ASP A 624 -8.83 -3.36 14.16
C ASP A 624 -9.98 -2.53 14.73
N LEU A 625 -11.11 -3.15 15.08
CA LEU A 625 -12.26 -2.45 15.64
C LEU A 625 -11.89 -1.73 16.94
N HIS A 626 -11.23 -2.42 17.87
CA HIS A 626 -10.84 -1.81 19.13
C HIS A 626 -9.72 -0.79 18.98
N HIS A 627 -8.84 -0.93 17.99
CA HIS A 627 -7.84 0.08 17.66
C HIS A 627 -8.49 1.39 17.22
N THR A 628 -9.49 1.36 16.33
CA THR A 628 -10.17 2.58 15.88
C THR A 628 -11.04 3.20 16.97
N CYS A 629 -11.54 2.39 17.91
CA CYS A 629 -12.24 2.89 19.10
C CYS A 629 -11.34 3.71 20.06
N GLN A 630 -10.02 3.74 19.86
CA GLN A 630 -9.14 4.65 20.60
C GLN A 630 -9.34 6.13 20.20
N TRP A 631 -9.91 6.39 19.02
CA TRP A 631 -10.26 7.74 18.57
C TRP A 631 -11.72 8.03 18.94
N GLY A 632 -11.91 8.84 19.98
CA GLY A 632 -13.24 9.12 20.53
C GLY A 632 -13.64 8.17 21.67
N ILE A 633 -12.71 7.81 22.56
CA ILE A 633 -13.02 7.06 23.78
C ILE A 633 -14.04 7.85 24.62
N GLY A 634 -15.19 7.22 24.86
CA GLY A 634 -16.25 7.76 25.71
C GLY A 634 -16.10 7.38 27.17
N LYS A 635 -17.23 7.33 27.88
CA LYS A 635 -17.28 7.00 29.32
C LYS A 635 -16.76 5.58 29.57
N ARG A 636 -15.80 5.44 30.49
CA ARG A 636 -15.37 4.15 31.04
C ARG A 636 -16.41 3.62 32.02
N TRP A 637 -16.79 2.36 31.89
CA TRP A 637 -17.76 1.69 32.77
C TRP A 637 -17.16 0.47 33.49
N GLY A 638 -16.02 -0.05 33.01
CA GLY A 638 -15.31 -1.17 33.64
C GLY A 638 -13.79 -0.99 33.71
N GLN A 639 -13.11 -2.04 34.16
CA GLN A 639 -11.65 -2.07 34.41
C GLN A 639 -10.85 -2.55 33.20
N ALA A 640 -11.43 -3.38 32.33
CA ALA A 640 -10.73 -3.87 31.15
C ALA A 640 -10.51 -2.74 30.14
N GLU A 641 -9.54 -2.92 29.24
CA GLU A 641 -9.16 -1.89 28.27
C GLU A 641 -10.32 -1.49 27.36
N THR A 642 -11.15 -2.46 26.96
CA THR A 642 -12.29 -2.29 26.06
C THR A 642 -13.60 -1.90 26.78
N GLU A 643 -13.62 -1.83 28.12
CA GLU A 643 -14.82 -1.46 28.90
C GLU A 643 -15.02 0.06 28.97
N THR A 644 -15.14 0.67 27.79
CA THR A 644 -15.48 2.08 27.59
C THR A 644 -16.49 2.21 26.45
N GLY A 645 -17.32 3.25 26.51
CA GLY A 645 -18.11 3.69 25.37
C GLY A 645 -17.30 4.48 24.34
N MET A 646 -18.03 5.14 23.45
CA MET A 646 -17.55 6.01 22.38
C MET A 646 -18.17 7.42 22.48
N THR A 647 -17.46 8.38 21.88
CA THR A 647 -17.87 9.78 21.70
C THR A 647 -17.23 10.34 20.42
N ARG A 648 -17.38 9.59 19.31
CA ARG A 648 -16.85 9.95 17.99
C ARG A 648 -17.97 10.57 17.14
N LEU A 649 -18.34 11.81 17.48
CA LEU A 649 -19.38 12.54 16.75
C LEU A 649 -18.97 12.80 15.30
N ALA A 650 -19.94 12.81 14.39
CA ALA A 650 -19.72 13.05 12.96
C ALA A 650 -18.89 14.32 12.70
N LEU A 651 -17.92 14.20 11.79
CA LEU A 651 -17.04 15.26 11.31
C LEU A 651 -16.16 15.92 12.39
N SER A 652 -16.05 15.30 13.57
CA SER A 652 -15.07 15.70 14.59
C SER A 652 -13.65 15.28 14.17
N ASP A 653 -12.63 15.73 14.90
CA ASP A 653 -11.25 15.30 14.65
C ASP A 653 -11.06 13.79 14.88
N THR A 654 -11.81 13.19 15.80
CA THR A 654 -11.75 11.75 16.06
C THR A 654 -12.45 10.95 14.96
N ASP A 655 -13.53 11.49 14.37
CA ASP A 655 -14.13 10.92 13.15
C ASP A 655 -13.15 11.02 11.98
N LYS A 656 -12.50 12.17 11.79
CA LYS A 656 -11.44 12.33 10.78
C LYS A 656 -10.33 11.27 10.93
N GLN A 657 -9.87 10.98 12.13
CA GLN A 657 -8.85 9.95 12.37
C GLN A 657 -9.32 8.56 11.92
N ALA A 658 -10.57 8.19 12.24
CA ALA A 658 -11.14 6.92 11.80
C ALA A 658 -11.32 6.86 10.27
N ARG A 659 -11.73 7.97 9.63
CA ARG A 659 -11.82 8.10 8.17
C ARG A 659 -10.46 7.99 7.49
N ASP A 660 -9.43 8.65 8.01
CA ASP A 660 -8.07 8.59 7.48
C ASP A 660 -7.53 7.16 7.55
N TRP A 661 -7.80 6.46 8.65
CA TRP A 661 -7.50 5.04 8.80
C TRP A 661 -8.27 4.19 7.79
N PHE A 662 -9.56 4.44 7.57
CA PHE A 662 -10.37 3.73 6.59
C PHE A 662 -9.80 3.89 5.17
N VAL A 663 -9.52 5.13 4.75
CA VAL A 663 -8.96 5.46 3.43
C VAL A 663 -7.61 4.78 3.23
N LYS A 664 -6.72 4.87 4.23
CA LYS A 664 -5.40 4.25 4.16
C LYS A 664 -5.50 2.72 4.10
N THR A 665 -6.27 2.11 5.00
CA THR A 665 -6.39 0.65 5.12
C THR A 665 -6.98 0.04 3.87
N THR A 666 -8.03 0.64 3.31
CA THR A 666 -8.65 0.15 2.08
C THR A 666 -7.80 0.44 0.84
N GLY A 667 -7.10 1.58 0.79
CA GLY A 667 -6.12 1.90 -0.26
C GLY A 667 -4.96 0.91 -0.30
N ASP A 668 -4.42 0.53 0.87
CA ASP A 668 -3.36 -0.48 1.00
C ASP A 668 -3.83 -1.88 0.52
N LEU A 669 -5.14 -2.15 0.54
CA LEU A 669 -5.77 -3.36 -0.01
C LEU A 669 -6.02 -3.29 -1.53
N GLY A 670 -5.61 -2.20 -2.18
CA GLY A 670 -5.76 -1.99 -3.63
C GLY A 670 -7.12 -1.43 -4.05
N CYS A 671 -7.91 -0.89 -3.12
CA CYS A 671 -9.20 -0.29 -3.45
C CYS A 671 -9.02 1.08 -4.11
N LYS A 672 -9.88 1.40 -5.08
CA LYS A 672 -10.10 2.78 -5.53
C LYS A 672 -11.00 3.48 -4.52
N VAL A 673 -10.46 4.46 -3.82
CA VAL A 673 -11.20 5.26 -2.84
C VAL A 673 -11.77 6.51 -3.50
N THR A 674 -13.06 6.76 -3.29
CA THR A 674 -13.78 7.95 -3.76
C THR A 674 -14.46 8.62 -2.57
N VAL A 675 -14.37 9.94 -2.48
CA VAL A 675 -15.08 10.76 -1.50
C VAL A 675 -16.04 11.68 -2.25
N ASP A 676 -17.32 11.68 -1.87
CA ASP A 676 -18.35 12.51 -2.50
C ASP A 676 -18.58 13.85 -1.76
N GLU A 677 -19.50 14.67 -2.29
CA GLU A 677 -19.84 15.99 -1.73
C GLU A 677 -20.42 15.95 -0.31
N MET A 678 -20.82 14.79 0.20
CA MET A 678 -21.25 14.60 1.59
C MET A 678 -20.20 13.88 2.45
N GLY A 679 -19.00 13.65 1.90
CA GLY A 679 -17.93 12.95 2.58
C GLY A 679 -18.17 11.45 2.76
N ASN A 680 -19.12 10.86 2.04
CA ASN A 680 -19.22 9.40 1.98
C ASN A 680 -17.94 8.85 1.37
N ILE A 681 -17.41 7.78 1.95
CA ILE A 681 -16.17 7.18 1.48
C ILE A 681 -16.49 5.83 0.87
N PHE A 682 -16.27 5.71 -0.44
CA PHE A 682 -16.48 4.48 -1.20
C PHE A 682 -15.12 3.87 -1.54
N ALA A 683 -14.79 2.74 -0.94
CA ALA A 683 -13.60 1.97 -1.27
C ALA A 683 -13.97 0.77 -2.14
N VAL A 684 -13.64 0.81 -3.43
CA VAL A 684 -14.01 -0.24 -4.39
C VAL A 684 -12.80 -1.10 -4.73
N ARG A 685 -12.89 -2.39 -4.43
CA ARG A 685 -11.99 -3.43 -4.94
C ARG A 685 -12.46 -3.85 -6.35
N PRO A 686 -11.57 -3.86 -7.34
CA PRO A 686 -11.93 -4.28 -8.70
C PRO A 686 -12.35 -5.76 -8.74
N GLY A 687 -13.28 -6.07 -9.63
CA GLY A 687 -13.64 -7.43 -10.03
C GLY A 687 -13.20 -7.71 -11.48
N LEU A 688 -13.73 -8.76 -12.10
CA LEU A 688 -13.47 -9.05 -13.52
C LEU A 688 -14.15 -8.02 -14.45
N LYS A 689 -15.39 -7.61 -14.11
CA LYS A 689 -16.24 -6.73 -14.93
C LYS A 689 -16.35 -5.34 -14.31
N ASN A 690 -15.25 -4.59 -14.38
CA ASN A 690 -15.11 -3.26 -13.75
C ASN A 690 -15.98 -2.16 -14.37
N ASP A 691 -16.67 -2.43 -15.48
CA ASP A 691 -17.64 -1.54 -16.12
C ASP A 691 -19.03 -1.58 -15.47
N LYS A 692 -19.22 -2.42 -14.44
CA LYS A 692 -20.51 -2.64 -13.78
C LYS A 692 -20.51 -2.14 -12.34
N PRO A 693 -21.69 -1.78 -11.80
CA PRO A 693 -21.79 -1.30 -10.43
C PRO A 693 -21.29 -2.34 -9.40
N PRO A 694 -20.54 -1.91 -8.39
CA PRO A 694 -20.09 -2.75 -7.28
C PRO A 694 -21.24 -3.26 -6.40
N THR A 695 -21.06 -4.45 -5.82
CA THR A 695 -21.80 -4.83 -4.60
C THR A 695 -21.12 -4.17 -3.41
N PHE A 696 -21.83 -3.30 -2.69
CA PHE A 696 -21.29 -2.65 -1.50
C PHE A 696 -21.70 -3.36 -0.22
N VAL A 697 -20.79 -3.34 0.74
CA VAL A 697 -21.09 -3.49 2.15
C VAL A 697 -20.78 -2.19 2.87
N GLY A 698 -21.39 -1.92 4.00
CA GLY A 698 -21.05 -0.71 4.73
C GLY A 698 -21.99 -0.41 5.87
N SER A 699 -21.65 0.68 6.54
CA SER A 699 -22.44 1.33 7.58
C SER A 699 -21.77 2.69 7.87
N HIS A 700 -21.68 3.12 9.12
CA HIS A 700 -21.09 4.38 9.57
C HIS A 700 -19.95 4.21 10.59
N LEU A 701 -19.10 5.22 10.71
CA LEU A 701 -18.05 5.30 11.74
C LEU A 701 -18.35 6.34 12.83
N ASP A 702 -19.26 7.29 12.59
CA ASP A 702 -19.68 8.24 13.62
C ASP A 702 -20.58 7.57 14.67
N THR A 703 -20.62 8.12 15.88
CA THR A 703 -21.36 7.57 17.02
C THR A 703 -22.22 8.63 17.71
N GLN A 704 -23.19 8.19 18.52
CA GLN A 704 -23.82 9.02 19.55
C GLN A 704 -22.78 9.65 20.54
N PRO A 705 -23.16 10.72 21.28
CA PRO A 705 -22.31 11.32 22.32
C PRO A 705 -21.94 10.34 23.45
N THR A 706 -22.83 9.39 23.72
CA THR A 706 -22.67 8.29 24.68
C THR A 706 -22.79 6.93 23.98
N GLY A 707 -22.24 6.82 22.76
CA GLY A 707 -22.35 5.63 21.92
C GLY A 707 -21.58 4.42 22.45
N GLY A 708 -21.86 3.28 21.85
CA GLY A 708 -21.14 2.03 22.06
C GLY A 708 -19.98 1.84 21.08
N ARG A 709 -19.29 0.70 21.19
CA ARG A 709 -18.12 0.36 20.34
C ARG A 709 -18.49 -0.36 19.05
N TYR A 710 -19.76 -0.75 18.86
CA TYR A 710 -20.16 -1.70 17.81
C TYR A 710 -21.17 -1.12 16.83
N ASP A 711 -22.05 -0.23 17.29
CA ASP A 711 -23.01 0.55 16.49
C ASP A 711 -22.33 1.21 15.28
N GLY A 712 -22.75 0.86 14.06
CA GLY A 712 -22.13 1.19 12.77
C GLY A 712 -20.73 0.61 12.52
N ILE A 713 -19.82 0.79 13.48
CA ILE A 713 -18.40 0.45 13.39
C ILE A 713 -18.19 -1.00 12.98
N LEU A 714 -19.00 -1.92 13.54
CA LEU A 714 -18.94 -3.34 13.22
C LEU A 714 -19.16 -3.59 11.72
N GLY A 715 -20.13 -2.94 11.10
CA GLY A 715 -20.46 -3.12 9.68
C GLY A 715 -19.33 -2.67 8.76
N VAL A 716 -18.74 -1.50 9.05
CA VAL A 716 -17.59 -0.97 8.29
C VAL A 716 -16.36 -1.88 8.44
N HIS A 717 -16.04 -2.29 9.67
CA HIS A 717 -14.89 -3.17 9.94
C HIS A 717 -15.08 -4.57 9.37
N ALA A 718 -16.29 -5.14 9.42
CA ALA A 718 -16.61 -6.41 8.78
C ALA A 718 -16.44 -6.35 7.26
N GLY A 719 -16.79 -5.22 6.64
CA GLY A 719 -16.52 -5.00 5.23
C GLY A 719 -15.04 -4.94 4.87
N ILE A 720 -14.22 -4.28 5.70
CA ILE A 720 -12.77 -4.27 5.52
C ILE A 720 -12.18 -5.68 5.71
N GLU A 721 -12.66 -6.42 6.71
CA GLU A 721 -12.23 -7.80 6.95
C GLU A 721 -12.63 -8.72 5.79
N MET A 722 -13.83 -8.54 5.21
CA MET A 722 -14.23 -9.20 3.97
C MET A 722 -13.19 -8.96 2.87
N LEU A 723 -12.80 -7.70 2.62
CA LEU A 723 -11.77 -7.38 1.61
C LEU A 723 -10.41 -8.05 1.92
N LYS A 724 -10.00 -8.09 3.20
CA LYS A 724 -8.78 -8.79 3.63
C LYS A 724 -8.86 -10.28 3.35
N VAL A 725 -9.97 -10.94 3.70
CA VAL A 725 -10.20 -12.36 3.43
C VAL A 725 -10.19 -12.65 1.93
N LEU A 726 -10.86 -11.82 1.12
CA LEU A 726 -10.84 -11.97 -0.34
C LEU A 726 -9.41 -11.84 -0.90
N ASN A 727 -8.62 -10.91 -0.40
CA ASN A 727 -7.22 -10.74 -0.82
C ASN A 727 -6.32 -11.89 -0.34
N GLU A 728 -6.50 -12.37 0.89
CA GLU A 728 -5.70 -13.44 1.49
C GLU A 728 -5.94 -14.79 0.82
N ASN A 729 -7.19 -15.04 0.44
CA ASN A 729 -7.64 -16.25 -0.24
C ASN A 729 -7.68 -16.09 -1.76
N TRP A 730 -7.19 -14.96 -2.30
CA TRP A 730 -7.09 -14.72 -3.74
C TRP A 730 -8.42 -14.84 -4.49
N ILE A 731 -9.54 -14.56 -3.84
CA ILE A 731 -10.88 -14.63 -4.43
C ILE A 731 -11.07 -13.48 -5.41
N GLU A 732 -11.34 -13.82 -6.67
CA GLU A 732 -11.67 -12.85 -7.71
C GLU A 732 -13.19 -12.83 -7.91
N THR A 733 -13.80 -11.66 -7.68
CA THR A 733 -15.23 -11.47 -7.85
C THR A 733 -15.56 -11.14 -9.29
N GLU A 734 -16.72 -11.58 -9.78
CA GLU A 734 -17.16 -11.31 -11.16
C GLU A 734 -17.36 -9.82 -11.37
N TYR A 735 -18.00 -9.17 -10.39
CA TYR A 735 -18.23 -7.74 -10.36
C TYR A 735 -17.39 -7.08 -9.26
N PRO A 736 -17.18 -5.76 -9.32
CA PRO A 736 -16.51 -5.04 -8.25
C PRO A 736 -17.24 -5.23 -6.91
N VAL A 737 -16.50 -5.21 -5.82
CA VAL A 737 -17.04 -5.22 -4.46
C VAL A 737 -16.43 -4.07 -3.67
N GLY A 738 -17.16 -3.48 -2.75
CA GLY A 738 -16.65 -2.31 -2.03
C GLY A 738 -17.18 -2.17 -0.63
N VAL A 739 -16.51 -1.30 0.14
CA VAL A 739 -16.95 -0.88 1.46
C VAL A 739 -17.33 0.60 1.40
N VAL A 740 -18.48 0.95 1.97
CA VAL A 740 -18.93 2.34 2.14
C VAL A 740 -18.93 2.71 3.62
N ASN A 741 -18.42 3.91 3.92
CA ASN A 741 -18.63 4.60 5.18
C ASN A 741 -19.52 5.81 4.92
N TRP A 742 -20.76 5.77 5.43
CA TRP A 742 -21.73 6.86 5.33
C TRP A 742 -21.45 7.92 6.41
N THR A 743 -21.76 9.17 6.09
CA THR A 743 -21.52 10.31 6.98
C THR A 743 -22.76 10.69 7.78
N ASN A 744 -22.61 10.86 9.11
CA ASN A 744 -23.65 11.39 9.99
C ASN A 744 -24.92 10.53 9.93
N GLU A 745 -24.75 9.23 10.10
CA GLU A 745 -25.87 8.29 10.19
C GLU A 745 -26.68 8.58 11.47
N GLU A 746 -25.98 8.77 12.58
CA GLU A 746 -26.59 8.89 13.91
C GLU A 746 -27.47 10.14 14.07
N GLY A 747 -27.21 11.16 13.26
CA GLY A 747 -27.89 12.45 13.36
C GLY A 747 -27.64 13.18 14.69
N ALA A 748 -26.62 12.79 15.45
CA ALA A 748 -26.42 13.27 16.81
C ALA A 748 -25.86 14.71 16.86
N ARG A 749 -24.77 14.95 16.12
CA ARG A 749 -24.17 16.29 16.03
C ARG A 749 -24.97 17.17 15.10
N PHE A 750 -25.37 16.66 13.94
CA PHE A 750 -26.20 17.35 12.97
C PHE A 750 -27.57 16.65 12.92
N PRO A 751 -28.67 17.33 13.32
CA PRO A 751 -29.93 16.69 13.73
C PRO A 751 -30.79 16.19 12.55
N LEU A 752 -30.23 15.25 11.79
CA LEU A 752 -30.88 14.51 10.72
C LEU A 752 -30.16 13.17 10.57
N SER A 753 -30.82 12.06 10.91
CA SER A 753 -30.23 10.73 10.78
C SER A 753 -30.15 10.28 9.32
N MET A 754 -29.17 9.43 9.03
CA MET A 754 -28.86 8.87 7.71
C MET A 754 -28.79 9.97 6.64
N ALA A 755 -28.32 11.18 7.04
CA ALA A 755 -28.42 12.37 6.21
C ALA A 755 -27.72 12.17 4.86
N SER A 756 -26.55 11.55 4.90
CA SER A 756 -25.69 11.41 3.74
C SER A 756 -26.15 10.31 2.77
N SER A 757 -26.59 9.16 3.26
CA SER A 757 -27.21 8.13 2.41
C SER A 757 -28.54 8.60 1.83
N GLY A 758 -29.29 9.44 2.56
CA GLY A 758 -30.49 10.11 2.04
C GLY A 758 -30.20 11.12 0.92
N VAL A 759 -29.08 11.85 0.98
CA VAL A 759 -28.61 12.69 -0.12
C VAL A 759 -28.18 11.85 -1.31
N TRP A 760 -27.37 10.81 -1.10
CA TRP A 760 -26.95 9.89 -2.15
C TRP A 760 -28.17 9.25 -2.85
N ALA A 761 -29.20 8.87 -2.11
CA ALA A 761 -30.44 8.34 -2.64
C ALA A 761 -31.36 9.40 -3.27
N GLY A 762 -30.98 10.67 -3.30
CA GLY A 762 -31.79 11.78 -3.82
C GLY A 762 -33.09 12.03 -3.04
N SER A 763 -33.20 11.52 -1.81
CA SER A 763 -34.35 11.73 -0.92
C SER A 763 -34.19 13.01 -0.08
N ILE A 764 -32.95 13.45 0.15
CA ILE A 764 -32.62 14.67 0.89
C ILE A 764 -31.84 15.59 -0.06
N PRO A 765 -32.24 16.86 -0.24
CA PRO A 765 -31.45 17.79 -1.05
C PRO A 765 -30.07 18.04 -0.42
N LEU A 766 -29.00 18.01 -1.24
CA LEU A 766 -27.63 18.29 -0.79
C LEU A 766 -27.53 19.60 0.00
N SER A 767 -28.18 20.66 -0.49
CA SER A 767 -28.21 21.96 0.19
C SER A 767 -28.85 21.90 1.57
N THR A 768 -29.83 21.03 1.78
CA THR A 768 -30.46 20.87 3.10
C THR A 768 -29.47 20.24 4.07
N ALA A 769 -28.81 19.15 3.67
CA ALA A 769 -27.83 18.47 4.52
C ALA A 769 -26.59 19.33 4.79
N HIS A 770 -26.03 20.00 3.77
CA HIS A 770 -24.90 20.92 3.91
C HIS A 770 -25.17 22.06 4.89
N ASN A 771 -26.41 22.56 4.95
CA ASN A 771 -26.80 23.66 5.85
C ASN A 771 -27.23 23.20 7.25
N LEU A 772 -27.23 21.90 7.54
CA LEU A 772 -27.49 21.42 8.90
C LEU A 772 -26.43 21.99 9.84
N ARG A 773 -26.90 22.60 10.93
CA ARG A 773 -26.03 23.17 11.97
C ARG A 773 -25.86 22.16 13.09
N GLU A 774 -24.69 22.18 13.69
CA GLU A 774 -24.42 21.34 14.86
C GLU A 774 -25.29 21.75 16.07
N VAL A 775 -25.66 20.76 16.89
CA VAL A 775 -26.39 20.98 18.14
C VAL A 775 -25.47 21.64 19.18
N HIS A 776 -26.01 22.57 19.98
CA HIS A 776 -25.28 23.44 20.92
C HIS A 776 -24.13 22.77 21.68
N PRO A 777 -22.97 23.46 21.85
CA PRO A 777 -22.77 24.91 21.79
C PRO A 777 -22.26 25.48 20.45
N GLY A 778 -22.14 24.65 19.41
CA GLY A 778 -21.51 25.05 18.15
C GLY A 778 -22.42 25.80 17.17
N THR A 779 -21.84 26.32 16.09
CA THR A 779 -22.56 27.03 15.01
C THR A 779 -22.17 26.57 13.61
N ALA A 780 -21.20 25.64 13.48
CA ALA A 780 -20.72 25.16 12.21
C ALA A 780 -21.78 24.34 11.48
N THR A 781 -21.75 24.42 10.16
CA THR A 781 -22.55 23.62 9.25
C THR A 781 -21.83 22.33 8.84
N MET A 782 -22.56 21.31 8.36
CA MET A 782 -21.93 20.09 7.85
C MET A 782 -20.93 20.38 6.72
N ALA A 783 -21.23 21.32 5.82
CA ALA A 783 -20.33 21.67 4.72
C ALA A 783 -19.01 22.29 5.23
N GLU A 784 -19.08 23.16 6.23
CA GLU A 784 -17.89 23.75 6.85
C GLU A 784 -17.04 22.69 7.54
N GLU A 785 -17.65 21.76 8.27
CA GLU A 785 -16.91 20.69 8.95
C GLU A 785 -16.32 19.67 7.96
N LEU A 786 -17.05 19.28 6.91
CA LEU A 786 -16.52 18.46 5.81
C LEU A 786 -15.29 19.12 5.18
N SER A 787 -15.36 20.42 4.89
CA SER A 787 -14.24 21.17 4.35
C SER A 787 -13.08 21.24 5.35
N ARG A 788 -13.35 21.44 6.65
CA ARG A 788 -12.35 21.54 7.71
C ARG A 788 -11.54 20.25 7.85
N ILE A 789 -12.22 19.10 7.81
CA ILE A 789 -11.55 17.80 7.93
C ILE A 789 -10.99 17.28 6.60
N GLY A 790 -11.23 17.98 5.47
CA GLY A 790 -10.74 17.58 4.15
C GLY A 790 -11.54 16.46 3.48
N TYR A 791 -12.79 16.25 3.88
CA TYR A 791 -13.70 15.24 3.33
C TYR A 791 -14.85 15.83 2.51
N LEU A 792 -14.82 17.12 2.19
CA LEU A 792 -15.69 17.68 1.16
C LEU A 792 -15.19 17.22 -0.22
N GLY A 793 -15.73 16.12 -0.71
CA GLY A 793 -15.37 15.52 -1.99
C GLY A 793 -15.87 16.33 -3.19
N SER A 794 -15.38 15.93 -4.38
CA SER A 794 -15.73 16.58 -5.66
C SER A 794 -16.68 15.74 -6.53
N VAL A 795 -16.92 14.49 -6.15
CA VAL A 795 -17.87 13.62 -6.84
C VAL A 795 -19.28 13.92 -6.33
N PRO A 796 -20.29 14.08 -7.20
CA PRO A 796 -21.65 14.32 -6.76
C PRO A 796 -22.14 13.25 -5.78
N ALA A 797 -22.74 13.66 -4.67
CA ALA A 797 -23.35 12.74 -3.71
C ALA A 797 -24.69 12.22 -4.28
N SER A 798 -24.61 11.24 -5.18
CA SER A 798 -25.76 10.68 -5.91
C SER A 798 -25.54 9.22 -6.30
N HIS A 799 -26.62 8.44 -6.24
CA HIS A 799 -26.68 7.06 -6.74
C HIS A 799 -26.38 6.92 -8.24
N GLU A 800 -26.50 8.00 -9.02
CA GLU A 800 -26.11 8.00 -10.43
C GLU A 800 -24.60 8.13 -10.61
N ALA A 801 -23.95 8.98 -9.79
CA ALA A 801 -22.50 9.20 -9.84
C ALA A 801 -21.73 8.04 -9.19
N MET A 802 -22.31 7.44 -8.14
CA MET A 802 -21.78 6.28 -7.44
C MET A 802 -22.84 5.15 -7.38
N PRO A 803 -23.08 4.42 -8.48
CA PRO A 803 -24.09 3.37 -8.53
C PRO A 803 -23.69 2.14 -7.73
N MET A 804 -24.70 1.48 -7.15
CA MET A 804 -24.55 0.21 -6.42
C MET A 804 -25.39 -0.87 -7.07
N ALA A 805 -24.82 -2.06 -7.24
CA ALA A 805 -25.59 -3.22 -7.69
C ALA A 805 -26.41 -3.84 -6.56
N ALA A 806 -25.88 -3.80 -5.34
CA ALA A 806 -26.57 -4.13 -4.10
C ALA A 806 -25.85 -3.54 -2.90
N HIS A 807 -26.55 -3.46 -1.76
CA HIS A 807 -26.02 -3.06 -0.47
C HIS A 807 -26.31 -4.12 0.60
N PHE A 808 -25.28 -4.51 1.37
CA PHE A 808 -25.45 -5.36 2.55
C PHE A 808 -24.85 -4.68 3.78
N GLU A 809 -25.61 -4.64 4.86
CA GLU A 809 -25.15 -3.99 6.11
C GLU A 809 -25.22 -4.98 7.26
N LEU A 810 -24.06 -5.22 7.88
CA LEU A 810 -23.98 -5.93 9.15
C LEU A 810 -24.11 -4.90 10.27
N HIS A 811 -24.99 -5.19 11.23
CA HIS A 811 -25.22 -4.33 12.38
C HIS A 811 -25.49 -5.14 13.64
N ILE A 812 -25.26 -4.55 14.81
CA ILE A 812 -25.83 -5.10 16.05
C ILE A 812 -27.35 -4.90 16.04
N GLU A 813 -28.10 -5.76 16.74
CA GLU A 813 -29.56 -5.66 16.77
C GLU A 813 -30.07 -4.33 17.35
N GLN A 814 -29.33 -3.77 18.32
CA GLN A 814 -29.77 -2.65 19.18
C GLN A 814 -31.07 -2.98 19.96
N GLY A 815 -31.37 -4.26 20.09
CA GLY A 815 -32.54 -4.81 20.76
C GLY A 815 -32.20 -6.16 21.40
N PRO A 816 -33.09 -6.67 22.27
CA PRO A 816 -32.78 -7.86 23.07
C PRO A 816 -33.21 -9.17 22.40
N LEU A 817 -33.88 -9.15 21.25
CA LEU A 817 -34.63 -10.30 20.72
C LEU A 817 -33.74 -11.49 20.39
N LEU A 818 -32.60 -11.28 19.72
CA LEU A 818 -31.67 -12.35 19.38
C LEU A 818 -31.06 -12.96 20.66
N GLU A 819 -30.71 -12.14 21.65
CA GLU A 819 -30.18 -12.64 22.92
C GLU A 819 -31.23 -13.45 23.70
N ILE A 820 -32.43 -12.91 23.93
CA ILE A 820 -33.47 -13.59 24.72
C ILE A 820 -34.01 -14.83 24.04
N THR A 821 -33.97 -14.90 22.70
CA THR A 821 -34.37 -16.08 21.93
C THR A 821 -33.20 -17.00 21.58
N ASN A 822 -32.01 -16.70 22.12
CA ASN A 822 -30.76 -17.46 21.94
C ASN A 822 -30.41 -17.72 20.46
N LYS A 823 -30.61 -16.70 19.62
CA LYS A 823 -30.26 -16.66 18.20
C LYS A 823 -28.92 -15.95 18.02
N LYS A 824 -28.22 -16.31 16.96
CA LYS A 824 -26.90 -15.81 16.58
C LYS A 824 -26.94 -14.84 15.40
N VAL A 825 -27.91 -15.01 14.50
CA VAL A 825 -28.03 -14.19 13.29
C VAL A 825 -29.50 -13.82 13.05
N GLY A 826 -29.75 -12.52 12.93
CA GLY A 826 -31.01 -11.97 12.43
C GLY A 826 -30.93 -11.76 10.92
N ILE A 827 -31.83 -12.41 10.18
CA ILE A 827 -32.04 -12.17 8.74
C ILE A 827 -33.03 -11.02 8.63
N VAL A 828 -32.53 -9.81 8.38
CA VAL A 828 -33.36 -8.61 8.42
C VAL A 828 -34.16 -8.49 7.13
N THR A 829 -35.49 -8.51 7.23
CA THR A 829 -36.40 -8.46 6.08
C THR A 829 -36.88 -7.05 5.75
N GLY A 830 -36.59 -6.09 6.63
CA GLY A 830 -37.01 -4.70 6.47
C GLY A 830 -36.78 -3.85 7.72
N VAL A 831 -37.27 -2.62 7.68
CA VAL A 831 -37.23 -1.66 8.80
C VAL A 831 -38.67 -1.23 9.13
N GLN A 832 -39.00 -1.18 10.42
CA GLN A 832 -40.33 -0.75 10.86
C GLN A 832 -40.60 0.71 10.52
N ALA A 833 -41.88 1.07 10.38
CA ALA A 833 -42.29 2.45 10.21
C ALA A 833 -42.11 3.23 11.52
N TYR A 834 -41.73 4.50 11.43
CA TYR A 834 -41.76 5.42 12.56
C TYR A 834 -41.95 6.87 12.17
N LYS A 835 -42.50 7.65 13.11
CA LYS A 835 -42.66 9.10 13.01
C LYS A 835 -42.15 9.77 14.27
N TRP A 836 -41.46 10.89 14.11
CA TRP A 836 -41.05 11.75 15.21
C TRP A 836 -41.87 13.04 15.21
N LEU A 837 -42.32 13.43 16.40
CA LEU A 837 -43.09 14.65 16.62
C LEU A 837 -42.40 15.51 17.68
N THR A 838 -42.53 16.83 17.54
CA THR A 838 -42.32 17.79 18.62
C THR A 838 -43.67 18.31 19.08
N ILE A 839 -43.94 18.16 20.37
CA ILE A 839 -45.17 18.59 21.02
C ILE A 839 -44.86 19.80 21.90
N ASN A 840 -45.48 20.94 21.61
CA ASN A 840 -45.33 22.17 22.39
C ASN A 840 -46.62 22.44 23.16
N VAL A 841 -46.53 22.46 24.49
CA VAL A 841 -47.64 22.74 25.39
C VAL A 841 -47.42 24.10 26.05
N LYS A 842 -48.37 25.02 25.85
CA LYS A 842 -48.35 26.37 26.40
C LYS A 842 -49.47 26.55 27.43
N GLY A 843 -49.06 26.70 28.67
CA GLY A 843 -49.88 27.04 29.83
C GLY A 843 -49.60 28.48 30.28
N ARG A 844 -49.48 28.69 31.59
CA ARG A 844 -49.20 30.01 32.18
C ARG A 844 -48.31 29.91 33.42
N ASP A 845 -47.19 30.61 33.39
CA ASP A 845 -46.31 30.79 34.55
C ASP A 845 -47.08 31.41 35.70
N THR A 846 -47.12 30.72 36.84
CA THR A 846 -47.78 31.20 38.06
C THR A 846 -47.02 30.73 39.31
N HIS A 847 -47.14 31.45 40.42
CA HIS A 847 -46.43 31.07 41.65
C HIS A 847 -47.08 29.84 42.30
N THR A 848 -46.27 28.83 42.65
CA THR A 848 -46.77 27.50 43.11
C THR A 848 -47.48 27.53 44.45
N GLY A 849 -47.22 28.53 45.31
CA GLY A 849 -47.84 28.64 46.63
C GLY A 849 -49.07 29.54 46.71
N THR A 850 -49.26 30.44 45.75
CA THR A 850 -50.33 31.47 45.79
C THR A 850 -51.42 31.25 44.75
N THR A 851 -51.18 30.36 43.79
CA THR A 851 -52.17 29.94 42.80
C THR A 851 -52.73 28.60 43.21
N ASP A 852 -54.03 28.51 43.48
CA ASP A 852 -54.70 27.25 43.79
C ASP A 852 -54.66 26.28 42.59
N LEU A 853 -55.05 25.02 42.79
CA LEU A 853 -54.96 24.02 41.71
C LEU A 853 -55.93 24.31 40.56
N VAL A 854 -57.08 24.93 40.85
CA VAL A 854 -58.11 25.28 39.85
C VAL A 854 -57.64 26.40 38.92
N GLY A 855 -56.92 27.38 39.44
CA GLY A 855 -56.45 28.56 38.69
C GLY A 855 -55.18 28.35 37.85
N ARG A 856 -54.64 27.13 37.78
CA ARG A 856 -53.41 26.82 37.03
C ARG A 856 -53.72 26.38 35.61
N ALA A 857 -52.92 26.86 34.65
CA ALA A 857 -52.75 26.24 33.33
C ALA A 857 -51.35 25.62 33.32
N ASP A 858 -51.23 24.43 33.92
CA ASP A 858 -49.94 23.77 34.18
C ASP A 858 -49.51 22.95 32.95
N ALA A 859 -48.55 23.47 32.19
CA ALA A 859 -48.08 22.85 30.95
C ALA A 859 -47.38 21.51 31.20
N LEU A 860 -46.70 21.35 32.34
CA LEU A 860 -45.99 20.11 32.69
C LEU A 860 -46.96 19.01 33.08
N LEU A 861 -48.01 19.34 33.84
CA LEU A 861 -49.05 18.37 34.18
C LEU A 861 -49.78 17.89 32.92
N ALA A 862 -50.12 18.80 32.01
CA ALA A 862 -50.73 18.44 30.72
C ALA A 862 -49.81 17.55 29.88
N ALA A 863 -48.53 17.91 29.74
CA ALA A 863 -47.54 17.11 29.02
C ALA A 863 -47.35 15.71 29.64
N SER A 864 -47.32 15.61 30.98
CA SER A 864 -47.18 14.33 31.68
C SER A 864 -48.36 13.39 31.41
N LYS A 865 -49.58 13.93 31.35
CA LYS A 865 -50.78 13.17 30.96
C LYS A 865 -50.70 12.71 29.50
N MET A 866 -50.23 13.56 28.60
CA MET A 866 -50.04 13.22 27.18
C MET A 866 -49.03 12.08 27.00
N ILE A 867 -47.88 12.14 27.71
CA ILE A 867 -46.85 11.09 27.69
C ILE A 867 -47.40 9.75 28.21
N LEU A 868 -48.16 9.78 29.32
CA LEU A 868 -48.82 8.58 29.82
C LEU A 868 -49.86 8.04 28.83
N HIS A 869 -50.64 8.93 28.20
CA HIS A 869 -51.67 8.55 27.23
C HIS A 869 -51.06 7.97 25.96
N SER A 870 -49.96 8.53 25.45
CA SER A 870 -49.30 7.98 24.27
C SER A 870 -48.79 6.56 24.50
N HIS A 871 -48.30 6.26 25.71
CA HIS A 871 -47.96 4.89 26.09
C HIS A 871 -49.18 3.97 26.04
N ARG A 872 -50.34 4.40 26.57
CA ARG A 872 -51.60 3.62 26.49
C ARG A 872 -52.05 3.40 25.05
N LEU A 873 -51.97 4.43 24.21
CA LEU A 873 -52.31 4.33 22.79
C LEU A 873 -51.39 3.35 22.08
N ALA A 874 -50.08 3.39 22.34
CA ALA A 874 -49.12 2.46 21.76
C ALA A 874 -49.39 1.02 22.19
N THR A 875 -49.59 0.77 23.49
CA THR A 875 -49.93 -0.57 24.02
C THR A 875 -51.21 -1.11 23.37
N ALA A 876 -52.26 -0.30 23.26
CA ALA A 876 -53.54 -0.74 22.68
C ALA A 876 -53.45 -1.06 21.18
N ASN A 877 -52.42 -0.56 20.50
CA ASN A 877 -52.24 -0.70 19.06
C ASN A 877 -51.06 -1.60 18.67
N SER A 878 -50.43 -2.28 19.63
CA SER A 878 -49.19 -3.05 19.43
C SER A 878 -48.09 -2.23 18.74
N ALA A 879 -47.96 -0.97 19.14
CA ALA A 879 -46.95 -0.03 18.69
C ALA A 879 -45.99 0.33 19.84
N LEU A 880 -44.93 1.05 19.51
CA LEU A 880 -44.03 1.68 20.48
C LEU A 880 -44.30 3.18 20.52
N SER A 881 -44.23 3.78 21.71
CA SER A 881 -44.22 5.22 21.89
C SER A 881 -43.25 5.64 22.99
N SER A 882 -42.37 6.59 22.67
CA SER A 882 -41.30 7.05 23.57
C SER A 882 -41.15 8.56 23.54
N THR A 883 -40.80 9.15 24.70
CA THR A 883 -40.40 10.55 24.82
C THR A 883 -38.95 10.62 25.27
N GLY A 884 -38.07 11.08 24.39
CA GLY A 884 -36.62 11.14 24.63
C GLY A 884 -36.12 12.54 25.00
N ILE A 885 -36.84 13.59 24.63
CA ILE A 885 -36.49 14.98 24.90
C ILE A 885 -37.65 15.62 25.67
N LEU A 886 -37.35 16.29 26.78
CA LEU A 886 -38.31 17.11 27.52
C LEU A 886 -37.63 18.39 28.00
N ASN A 887 -38.12 19.53 27.52
CA ASN A 887 -37.67 20.87 27.87
C ASN A 887 -38.78 21.59 28.64
N LEU A 888 -38.38 22.22 29.74
CA LEU A 888 -39.27 22.91 30.67
C LEU A 888 -38.82 24.36 30.84
N LYS A 889 -39.74 25.33 30.76
CA LYS A 889 -39.47 26.74 31.11
C LYS A 889 -40.52 27.25 32.10
N PRO A 890 -40.15 28.10 33.09
CA PRO A 890 -38.80 28.64 33.33
C PRO A 890 -37.84 27.69 34.08
N GLY A 891 -38.31 26.56 34.59
CA GLY A 891 -37.45 25.60 35.33
C GLY A 891 -37.13 26.07 36.76
N SER A 892 -38.12 26.60 37.48
CA SER A 892 -37.98 27.04 38.88
C SER A 892 -38.91 26.26 39.83
N THR A 893 -38.39 25.81 40.97
CA THR A 893 -39.14 25.02 41.98
C THR A 893 -40.42 25.70 42.46
N ASN A 894 -40.45 27.04 42.50
CA ASN A 894 -41.58 27.82 43.00
C ASN A 894 -42.49 28.42 41.91
N THR A 895 -42.32 27.99 40.65
CA THR A 895 -43.12 28.47 39.52
C THR A 895 -43.76 27.30 38.79
N VAL A 896 -45.08 27.33 38.62
CA VAL A 896 -45.82 26.40 37.76
C VAL A 896 -45.37 26.66 36.31
N PRO A 897 -44.88 25.65 35.57
CA PRO A 897 -44.37 25.84 34.22
C PRO A 897 -45.48 26.20 33.22
N GLY A 898 -45.28 27.27 32.45
CA GLY A 898 -46.15 27.70 31.38
C GLY A 898 -45.72 27.24 29.98
N ASP A 899 -44.56 26.60 29.84
CA ASP A 899 -44.04 26.17 28.54
C ASP A 899 -43.27 24.86 28.66
N VAL A 900 -43.78 23.83 27.98
CA VAL A 900 -43.16 22.51 27.88
C VAL A 900 -43.08 22.10 26.42
N SER A 901 -41.91 21.64 26.01
CA SER A 901 -41.71 21.03 24.69
C SER A 901 -41.14 19.64 24.88
N PHE A 902 -41.73 18.63 24.26
CA PHE A 902 -41.24 17.25 24.34
C PHE A 902 -41.33 16.53 23.00
N SER A 903 -40.46 15.53 22.80
CA SER A 903 -40.51 14.68 21.60
C SER A 903 -41.43 13.49 21.79
N LEU A 904 -42.06 13.04 20.70
CA LEU A 904 -42.80 11.78 20.65
C LEU A 904 -42.34 10.95 19.45
N ASP A 905 -41.77 9.79 19.74
CA ASP A 905 -41.38 8.78 18.76
C ASP A 905 -42.46 7.69 18.74
N ILE A 906 -43.10 7.46 17.60
CA ILE A 906 -44.10 6.41 17.39
C ILE A 906 -43.55 5.41 16.38
N ARG A 907 -43.47 4.12 16.74
CA ARG A 907 -42.98 3.06 15.84
C ARG A 907 -43.95 1.89 15.75
N ALA A 908 -44.06 1.29 14.56
CA ALA A 908 -44.76 0.01 14.38
C ALA A 908 -44.28 -0.69 13.09
N PRO A 909 -44.40 -2.02 12.99
CA PRO A 909 -44.00 -2.74 11.78
C PRO A 909 -44.68 -2.28 10.49
N ALA A 910 -45.90 -1.74 10.58
CA ALA A 910 -46.70 -1.30 9.42
C ALA A 910 -47.08 0.18 9.52
N ASP A 911 -47.00 0.89 8.39
CA ASP A 911 -47.33 2.32 8.25
C ASP A 911 -48.74 2.65 8.77
N GLU A 912 -49.70 1.78 8.47
CA GLU A 912 -51.10 1.94 8.86
C GLU A 912 -51.27 1.99 10.38
N THR A 913 -50.42 1.29 11.12
CA THR A 913 -50.44 1.30 12.59
C THR A 913 -49.87 2.59 13.15
N VAL A 914 -48.75 3.09 12.59
CA VAL A 914 -48.19 4.40 12.95
C VAL A 914 -49.18 5.52 12.63
N ALA A 915 -49.80 5.48 11.44
CA ALA A 915 -50.81 6.45 11.02
C ALA A 915 -52.03 6.44 11.95
N ARG A 916 -52.48 5.26 12.39
CA ARG A 916 -53.58 5.11 13.35
C ARG A 916 -53.23 5.71 14.72
N VAL A 917 -52.06 5.40 15.26
CA VAL A 917 -51.62 5.96 16.56
C VAL A 917 -51.44 7.48 16.47
N LEU A 918 -50.87 8.00 15.37
CA LEU A 918 -50.74 9.43 15.14
C LEU A 918 -52.10 10.13 15.06
N ALA A 919 -53.08 9.53 14.40
CA ALA A 919 -54.44 10.08 14.33
C ALA A 919 -55.06 10.17 15.74
N LEU A 920 -54.90 9.13 16.56
CA LEU A 920 -55.37 9.14 17.96
C LEU A 920 -54.63 10.20 18.80
N VAL A 921 -53.32 10.38 18.62
CA VAL A 921 -52.55 11.46 19.27
C VAL A 921 -53.08 12.83 18.87
N LYS A 922 -53.27 13.08 17.57
CA LYS A 922 -53.81 14.35 17.05
C LYS A 922 -55.24 14.62 17.50
N GLU A 923 -56.02 13.59 17.81
CA GLU A 923 -57.38 13.70 18.34
C GLU A 923 -57.39 13.94 19.86
N ASP A 924 -56.62 13.15 20.62
CA ASP A 924 -56.75 13.09 22.08
C ASP A 924 -55.91 14.13 22.81
N PHE A 925 -54.74 14.51 22.29
CA PHE A 925 -53.89 15.49 22.97
C PHE A 925 -54.57 16.86 23.11
N PRO A 926 -55.27 17.41 22.09
CA PRO A 926 -56.06 18.62 22.26
C PRO A 926 -57.13 18.52 23.37
N LYS A 927 -57.80 17.36 23.53
CA LYS A 927 -58.78 17.13 24.59
C LYS A 927 -58.13 17.12 25.98
N ILE A 928 -56.95 16.48 26.10
CA ILE A 928 -56.14 16.50 27.33
C ILE A 928 -55.73 17.94 27.67
N ALA A 929 -55.26 18.71 26.68
CA ALA A 929 -54.90 20.12 26.86
C ALA A 929 -56.11 20.97 27.30
N ALA A 930 -57.32 20.67 26.80
CA ALA A 930 -58.56 21.33 27.19
C ALA A 930 -59.07 20.95 28.60
N GLY A 931 -58.46 19.95 29.25
CA GLY A 931 -58.82 19.48 30.59
C GLY A 931 -59.85 18.34 30.63
N GLU A 932 -60.16 17.71 29.49
CA GLU A 932 -61.08 16.56 29.44
C GLU A 932 -60.48 15.32 30.12
N ASN A 933 -61.33 14.51 30.77
CA ASN A 933 -60.90 13.28 31.44
C ASN A 933 -60.94 12.07 30.48
N LEU A 934 -59.87 11.89 29.69
CA LEU A 934 -59.72 10.71 28.85
C LEU A 934 -59.18 9.52 29.66
N GLY A 935 -59.90 8.40 29.67
CA GLY A 935 -59.43 7.15 30.27
C GLY A 935 -58.99 7.28 31.75
N GLY A 936 -59.63 8.17 32.52
CA GLY A 936 -59.33 8.39 33.93
C GLY A 936 -58.04 9.16 34.22
N LEU A 937 -57.45 9.85 33.24
CA LEU A 937 -56.21 10.64 33.43
C LEU A 937 -56.35 11.78 34.45
N ASN A 938 -57.56 12.21 34.77
CA ASN A 938 -57.85 13.22 35.79
C ASN A 938 -58.38 12.62 37.11
N ASP A 939 -58.49 11.30 37.23
CA ASP A 939 -59.09 10.66 38.40
C ASP A 939 -58.29 10.98 39.69
N GLY A 940 -59.00 11.43 40.72
CA GLY A 940 -58.39 11.86 41.99
C GLY A 940 -57.65 13.21 41.95
N GLY A 941 -57.61 13.89 40.79
CA GLY A 941 -57.00 15.20 40.61
C GLY A 941 -58.00 16.37 40.70
N THR A 942 -57.50 17.58 40.96
CA THR A 942 -58.29 18.82 40.84
C THR A 942 -58.27 19.32 39.39
N PRO A 943 -59.42 19.67 38.77
CA PRO A 943 -59.45 20.24 37.43
C PRO A 943 -58.64 21.54 37.35
N SER A 944 -57.87 21.72 36.27
CA SER A 944 -57.05 22.89 35.99
C SER A 944 -57.60 23.68 34.80
N LEU A 945 -57.16 24.93 34.61
CA LEU A 945 -57.43 25.70 33.39
C LEU A 945 -56.81 25.02 32.15
N PRO A 946 -57.40 25.20 30.97
CA PRO A 946 -56.90 24.61 29.73
C PRO A 946 -55.54 25.19 29.33
N CYS A 947 -54.73 24.35 28.67
CA CYS A 947 -53.51 24.72 27.97
C CYS A 947 -53.76 24.74 26.45
N SER A 948 -52.86 25.37 25.71
CA SER A 948 -52.81 25.25 24.25
C SER A 948 -51.69 24.30 23.82
N ILE A 949 -51.86 23.68 22.66
CA ILE A 949 -50.93 22.67 22.13
C ILE A 949 -50.65 22.92 20.65
N ASP A 950 -49.41 22.68 20.26
CA ASP A 950 -48.95 22.59 18.88
C ASP A 950 -48.22 21.25 18.68
N ILE A 951 -48.54 20.56 17.58
CA ILE A 951 -47.98 19.24 17.24
C ILE A 951 -47.31 19.37 15.89
N LYS A 952 -45.98 19.30 15.88
CA LYS A 952 -45.17 19.34 14.67
C LYS A 952 -44.66 17.95 14.36
N GLU A 953 -44.83 17.52 13.11
CA GLU A 953 -44.21 16.31 12.58
C GLU A 953 -42.81 16.67 12.07
N ASP A 954 -41.79 16.11 12.70
CA ASP A 954 -40.39 16.43 12.39
C ASP A 954 -39.79 15.44 11.38
N PHE A 955 -40.23 14.18 11.42
CA PHE A 955 -39.68 13.12 10.58
C PHE A 955 -40.70 12.02 10.28
N ASP A 956 -40.64 11.49 9.05
CA ASP A 956 -41.47 10.39 8.56
C ASP A 956 -40.59 9.33 7.88
N SER A 957 -40.57 8.12 8.45
CA SER A 957 -39.91 6.96 7.87
C SER A 957 -40.92 5.83 7.69
N PRO A 958 -41.39 5.56 6.47
CA PRO A 958 -42.31 4.47 6.22
C PRO A 958 -41.64 3.10 6.36
N ALA A 959 -42.44 2.06 6.54
CA ALA A 959 -42.00 0.69 6.60
C ALA A 959 -41.25 0.34 5.31
N THR A 960 -40.04 -0.20 5.45
CA THR A 960 -39.18 -0.55 4.33
C THR A 960 -39.09 -2.05 4.23
N THR A 961 -39.33 -2.61 3.05
CA THR A 961 -39.11 -4.04 2.76
C THR A 961 -37.82 -4.20 1.97
N PHE A 962 -36.94 -5.09 2.42
CA PHE A 962 -35.68 -5.38 1.75
C PHE A 962 -35.85 -6.34 0.58
N HIS A 963 -34.84 -6.37 -0.30
CA HIS A 963 -34.94 -7.07 -1.57
C HIS A 963 -34.88 -8.60 -1.38
N PRO A 964 -35.83 -9.38 -1.92
CA PRO A 964 -35.91 -10.84 -1.67
C PRO A 964 -34.62 -11.60 -2.00
N SER A 965 -33.91 -11.25 -3.07
CA SER A 965 -32.65 -11.90 -3.43
C SER A 965 -31.51 -11.62 -2.44
N CYS A 966 -31.51 -10.44 -1.80
CA CYS A 966 -30.51 -10.11 -0.79
C CYS A 966 -30.84 -10.83 0.53
N ILE A 967 -32.12 -10.87 0.91
CA ILE A 967 -32.61 -11.65 2.06
C ILE A 967 -32.24 -13.13 1.89
N ASP A 968 -32.49 -13.71 0.72
CA ASP A 968 -32.16 -15.10 0.41
C ASP A 968 -30.64 -15.35 0.43
N ALA A 969 -29.82 -14.42 -0.08
CA ALA A 969 -28.36 -14.52 0.02
C ALA A 969 -27.89 -14.57 1.48
N VAL A 970 -28.47 -13.71 2.34
CA VAL A 970 -28.21 -13.69 3.78
C VAL A 970 -28.67 -14.97 4.46
N ALA A 971 -29.89 -15.44 4.18
CA ALA A 971 -30.43 -16.66 4.78
C ALA A 971 -29.57 -17.90 4.45
N ARG A 972 -29.14 -18.03 3.20
CA ARG A 972 -28.25 -19.14 2.77
C ARG A 972 -26.85 -19.00 3.36
N ALA A 973 -26.31 -17.79 3.45
CA ALA A 973 -25.05 -17.53 4.12
C ALA A 973 -25.12 -17.91 5.60
N ALA A 974 -26.13 -17.45 6.33
CA ALA A 974 -26.37 -17.78 7.74
C ALA A 974 -26.52 -19.29 7.95
N HIS A 975 -27.33 -19.96 7.12
CA HIS A 975 -27.48 -21.42 7.16
C HIS A 975 -26.13 -22.13 7.00
N ARG A 976 -25.26 -21.62 6.12
CA ARG A 976 -23.95 -22.22 5.85
C ARG A 976 -22.96 -22.01 6.99
N VAL A 977 -22.88 -20.78 7.52
CA VAL A 977 -21.95 -20.40 8.58
C VAL A 977 -22.29 -21.11 9.89
N LEU A 978 -23.58 -21.15 10.25
CA LEU A 978 -24.07 -21.74 11.51
C LEU A 978 -24.16 -23.27 11.46
N GLY A 979 -24.09 -23.88 10.28
CA GLY A 979 -24.06 -25.34 10.13
C GLY A 979 -25.41 -26.04 10.34
N PRO A 980 -25.41 -27.34 10.72
CA PRO A 980 -26.62 -28.17 10.78
C PRO A 980 -27.73 -27.62 11.69
N ASP A 981 -27.36 -26.93 12.77
CA ASP A 981 -28.30 -26.37 13.75
C ASP A 981 -28.77 -24.95 13.39
N SER A 982 -28.40 -24.43 12.23
CA SER A 982 -28.68 -23.05 11.81
C SER A 982 -30.13 -22.62 11.98
N ARG A 983 -31.13 -23.49 11.71
CA ARG A 983 -32.55 -23.16 11.89
C ARG A 983 -32.92 -22.77 13.33
N SER A 984 -32.25 -23.34 14.32
CA SER A 984 -32.47 -22.99 15.73
C SER A 984 -31.66 -21.75 16.16
N LEU A 985 -30.67 -21.34 15.36
CA LEU A 985 -29.73 -20.25 15.66
C LEU A 985 -29.96 -18.99 14.82
N MET A 986 -30.82 -19.02 13.79
CA MET A 986 -31.19 -17.83 13.01
C MET A 986 -32.68 -17.54 13.09
N MET A 987 -33.07 -16.29 12.82
CA MET A 987 -34.47 -15.90 12.66
C MET A 987 -34.63 -14.74 11.69
N GLU A 988 -35.77 -14.68 11.00
CA GLU A 988 -36.18 -13.48 10.27
C GLU A 988 -36.68 -12.41 11.24
N MET A 989 -36.35 -11.15 10.98
CA MET A 989 -36.79 -10.03 11.82
C MET A 989 -36.83 -8.70 11.06
N THR A 990 -37.52 -7.72 11.62
CA THR A 990 -37.50 -6.32 11.15
C THR A 990 -36.63 -5.48 12.06
N SER A 991 -35.82 -4.59 11.49
CA SER A 991 -35.07 -3.62 12.29
C SER A 991 -36.01 -2.67 13.01
N GLY A 992 -35.72 -2.44 14.29
CA GLY A 992 -36.40 -1.43 15.09
C GLY A 992 -35.92 -0.01 14.84
N ALA A 993 -34.70 0.15 14.32
CA ALA A 993 -34.00 1.41 14.08
C ALA A 993 -33.84 1.70 12.57
N GLY A 994 -33.70 2.99 12.22
CA GLY A 994 -33.26 3.40 10.89
C GLY A 994 -31.78 3.09 10.72
N HIS A 995 -31.37 2.85 9.47
CA HIS A 995 -29.99 2.60 9.04
C HIS A 995 -29.83 3.18 7.64
N ASP A 996 -28.60 3.42 7.19
CA ASP A 996 -28.34 3.86 5.82
C ASP A 996 -28.96 2.93 4.76
N SER A 997 -29.10 1.63 5.08
CA SER A 997 -29.80 0.65 4.26
C SER A 997 -31.26 1.03 3.90
N VAL A 998 -31.93 1.87 4.69
CA VAL A 998 -33.26 2.42 4.34
C VAL A 998 -33.17 3.22 3.04
N TYR A 999 -32.17 4.09 2.90
CA TYR A 999 -32.03 4.91 1.71
C TYR A 999 -31.41 4.17 0.53
N THR A 1000 -30.49 3.22 0.76
CA THR A 1000 -29.95 2.39 -0.33
C THR A 1000 -31.03 1.47 -0.93
N SER A 1001 -31.95 0.94 -0.12
CA SER A 1001 -33.07 0.12 -0.60
C SER A 1001 -33.98 0.80 -1.63
N LYS A 1002 -34.01 2.14 -1.64
CA LYS A 1002 -34.77 2.93 -2.63
C LYS A 1002 -34.11 2.96 -4.01
N ARG A 1003 -32.83 2.59 -4.11
CA ARG A 1003 -32.02 2.71 -5.34
C ARG A 1003 -31.37 1.40 -5.79
N CYS A 1004 -31.13 0.45 -4.89
CA CYS A 1004 -30.56 -0.85 -5.24
C CYS A 1004 -31.08 -1.97 -4.32
N PRO A 1005 -31.01 -3.24 -4.77
CA PRO A 1005 -31.24 -4.41 -3.92
C PRO A 1005 -30.45 -4.33 -2.61
N THR A 1006 -31.14 -4.38 -1.48
CA THR A 1006 -30.54 -4.16 -0.16
C THR A 1006 -31.07 -5.17 0.85
N SER A 1007 -30.25 -5.59 1.82
CA SER A 1007 -30.65 -6.36 3.01
C SER A 1007 -29.65 -6.13 4.16
N MET A 1008 -30.04 -6.46 5.39
CA MET A 1008 -29.15 -6.37 6.55
C MET A 1008 -28.97 -7.72 7.26
N ILE A 1009 -27.94 -7.78 8.10
CA ILE A 1009 -27.60 -8.91 8.98
C ILE A 1009 -27.49 -8.36 10.40
N PHE A 1010 -28.22 -8.95 11.35
CA PHE A 1010 -28.11 -8.58 12.76
C PHE A 1010 -27.36 -9.63 13.58
N VAL A 1011 -26.59 -9.15 14.55
CA VAL A 1011 -25.97 -9.97 15.60
C VAL A 1011 -26.46 -9.53 16.99
N PRO A 1012 -26.45 -10.42 18.00
CA PRO A 1012 -26.92 -10.10 19.34
C PRO A 1012 -26.17 -8.94 19.98
N CYS A 1013 -26.88 -8.14 20.76
CA CYS A 1013 -26.28 -7.18 21.68
C CYS A 1013 -26.68 -7.53 23.12
N ARG A 1014 -25.74 -7.46 24.06
CA ARG A 1014 -25.96 -7.83 25.46
C ARG A 1014 -27.04 -6.97 26.10
N GLU A 1015 -28.05 -7.60 26.66
CA GLU A 1015 -29.25 -6.99 27.25
C GLU A 1015 -30.02 -6.07 26.28
N GLY A 1016 -29.74 -6.15 24.98
CA GLY A 1016 -30.28 -5.25 23.96
C GLY A 1016 -29.87 -3.79 24.13
N VAL A 1017 -28.79 -3.50 24.87
CA VAL A 1017 -28.34 -2.14 25.16
C VAL A 1017 -27.60 -1.55 23.95
N SER A 1018 -28.00 -0.37 23.49
CA SER A 1018 -27.29 0.44 22.48
C SER A 1018 -27.46 1.93 22.76
N HIS A 1019 -26.73 2.80 22.06
CA HIS A 1019 -26.59 4.24 22.36
C HIS A 1019 -26.15 4.49 23.81
N ASN A 1020 -25.40 3.54 24.37
CA ASN A 1020 -24.96 3.52 25.76
C ASN A 1020 -23.50 3.05 25.80
N PRO A 1021 -22.67 3.62 26.71
CA PRO A 1021 -21.29 3.19 26.84
C PRO A 1021 -21.08 1.70 27.10
N GLU A 1022 -22.05 1.02 27.71
CA GLU A 1022 -22.02 -0.41 28.07
C GLU A 1022 -22.45 -1.36 26.94
N GLU A 1023 -22.82 -0.83 25.76
CA GLU A 1023 -23.11 -1.61 24.57
C GLU A 1023 -21.99 -2.64 24.30
N PHE A 1024 -22.40 -3.89 24.12
CA PHE A 1024 -21.48 -5.00 24.00
C PHE A 1024 -22.02 -6.08 23.08
N CYS A 1025 -21.29 -6.33 21.99
CA CYS A 1025 -21.42 -7.55 21.21
C CYS A 1025 -20.21 -8.44 21.49
N ASN A 1026 -20.42 -9.73 21.75
CA ASN A 1026 -19.30 -10.63 21.95
C ASN A 1026 -18.56 -10.88 20.63
N GLU A 1027 -17.27 -11.19 20.74
CA GLU A 1027 -16.36 -11.32 19.58
C GLU A 1027 -16.75 -12.44 18.61
N GLU A 1028 -17.33 -13.53 19.14
CA GLU A 1028 -17.75 -14.68 18.33
C GLU A 1028 -18.96 -14.33 17.46
N ASP A 1029 -19.90 -13.58 18.02
CA ASP A 1029 -21.07 -13.10 17.29
C ASP A 1029 -20.67 -12.02 16.26
N CYS A 1030 -19.71 -11.14 16.58
CA CYS A 1030 -19.12 -10.21 15.61
C CYS A 1030 -18.52 -10.95 14.41
N ALA A 1031 -17.70 -11.97 14.68
CA ALA A 1031 -17.08 -12.78 13.63
C ALA A 1031 -18.12 -13.57 12.82
N THR A 1032 -19.13 -14.14 13.49
CA THR A 1032 -20.23 -14.85 12.82
C THR A 1032 -20.98 -13.92 11.87
N GLY A 1033 -21.34 -12.72 12.31
CA GLY A 1033 -21.99 -11.72 11.47
C GLY A 1033 -21.12 -11.30 10.27
N ALA A 1034 -19.83 -11.07 10.49
CA ALA A 1034 -18.89 -10.71 9.43
C ALA A 1034 -18.71 -11.85 8.40
N GLU A 1035 -18.71 -13.11 8.84
CA GLU A 1035 -18.65 -14.26 7.95
C GLU A 1035 -19.94 -14.40 7.11
N VAL A 1036 -21.11 -14.19 7.72
CA VAL A 1036 -22.39 -14.16 7.01
C VAL A 1036 -22.40 -13.03 5.97
N LEU A 1037 -21.85 -11.85 6.29
CA LEU A 1037 -21.72 -10.74 5.35
C LEU A 1037 -20.86 -11.11 4.14
N LEU A 1038 -19.65 -11.65 4.37
CA LEU A 1038 -18.74 -12.14 3.32
C LEU A 1038 -19.44 -13.15 2.39
N HIS A 1039 -20.11 -14.15 2.98
CA HIS A 1039 -20.79 -15.19 2.21
C HIS A 1039 -22.01 -14.66 1.44
N SER A 1040 -22.72 -13.67 1.99
CA SER A 1040 -23.86 -13.03 1.33
C SER A 1040 -23.42 -12.30 0.07
N VAL A 1041 -22.31 -11.55 0.14
CA VAL A 1041 -21.75 -10.82 -1.01
C VAL A 1041 -21.31 -11.78 -2.10
N LEU A 1042 -20.58 -12.86 -1.76
CA LEU A 1042 -20.13 -13.86 -2.74
C LEU A 1042 -21.31 -14.58 -3.40
N ARG A 1043 -22.34 -14.95 -2.63
CA ARG A 1043 -23.56 -15.56 -3.19
C ARG A 1043 -24.29 -14.61 -4.13
N TYR A 1044 -24.39 -13.34 -3.77
CA TYR A 1044 -25.04 -12.34 -4.60
C TYR A 1044 -24.26 -12.08 -5.89
N ASP A 1045 -22.92 -11.99 -5.82
CA ASP A 1045 -22.04 -11.85 -6.99
C ASP A 1045 -22.20 -13.05 -7.96
N ARG A 1046 -22.22 -14.29 -7.43
CA ARG A 1046 -22.50 -15.49 -8.22
C ARG A 1046 -23.88 -15.47 -8.86
N MET A 1047 -24.91 -15.07 -8.11
CA MET A 1047 -26.28 -14.99 -8.60
C MET A 1047 -26.38 -14.02 -9.78
N ARG A 1048 -25.76 -12.83 -9.68
CA ARG A 1048 -25.71 -11.84 -10.76
C ARG A 1048 -25.12 -12.40 -12.05
N GLU A 1049 -24.15 -13.30 -11.93
CA GLU A 1049 -23.53 -13.92 -13.10
C GLU A 1049 -24.40 -15.03 -13.71
N VAL A 1050 -24.92 -15.95 -12.89
CA VAL A 1050 -25.76 -17.07 -13.37
C VAL A 1050 -27.04 -16.55 -14.04
N GLN A 1051 -27.67 -15.53 -13.45
CA GLN A 1051 -28.84 -14.86 -14.03
C GLN A 1051 -28.51 -14.04 -15.27
N ARG A 1052 -27.26 -13.93 -15.72
CA ARG A 1052 -26.95 -13.33 -17.04
C ARG A 1052 -26.85 -14.39 -18.13
N VAL A 1053 -26.38 -15.60 -17.78
CA VAL A 1053 -26.22 -16.71 -18.72
C VAL A 1053 -27.58 -17.27 -19.17
N SER A 1054 -28.61 -17.19 -18.34
CA SER A 1054 -29.98 -17.63 -18.72
C SER A 1054 -30.76 -16.62 -19.57
N TRP A 1055 -30.26 -15.40 -19.79
CA TRP A 1055 -30.99 -14.30 -20.46
C TRP A 1055 -30.40 -13.88 -21.80
N LYS A 1056 -29.89 -14.83 -22.61
CA LYS A 1056 -29.76 -14.60 -24.06
C LYS A 1056 -31.14 -14.59 -24.74
N GLN A 1057 -31.99 -13.63 -24.39
CA GLN A 1057 -33.14 -13.16 -25.16
C GLN A 1057 -33.53 -11.74 -24.69
N GLU A 1058 -32.99 -10.78 -25.45
CA GLU A 1058 -33.43 -9.39 -25.65
C GLU A 1058 -33.34 -8.30 -24.54
N PRO A 1059 -33.23 -7.02 -24.97
CA PRO A 1059 -32.59 -5.95 -24.21
C PRO A 1059 -33.62 -5.11 -23.46
N TYR A 1060 -33.27 -4.68 -22.25
CA TYR A 1060 -33.90 -3.51 -21.65
C TYR A 1060 -32.84 -2.53 -21.18
N THR A 1061 -32.77 -1.45 -21.94
CA THR A 1061 -32.63 -0.07 -21.47
C THR A 1061 -33.51 0.18 -20.25
N LEU A 1062 -32.91 0.77 -19.21
CA LEU A 1062 -33.36 2.03 -18.63
C LEU A 1062 -32.12 2.90 -18.44
#